data_AF-A0A6C2UN61-F1
#
_entry.id   AF-A0A6C2UN61-F1
#
_cell.length_a   1.000
_cell.length_b   1.000
_cell.length_c   1.000
_cell.angle_alpha   90.00
_cell.angle_beta   90.00
_cell.angle_gamma   90.00
#
_symmetry.space_group_name_H-M   'P 1'
#
loop_
_entity.id
_entity.type
_entity.pdbx_description
1 polymer ?
#
loop_
_entity_poly.entity_id
_entity_poly.type
_entity_poly.pdbx_seq_one_letter_code
_entity_poly.pdbx_strand_id
1 'polypeptide(L)'
;MKTLNPKNITNRKSTQSHANELAHRANATTAQGCSVGSMSRICSTLLFCLAWLACSGSALALGSTDEAAVADYVKDILYWPDAADQNAAAFRYKVLLYTNETSGVRANTANMGTLYGTAERTRAQNAESDLRDGLIQNPSSLLLQNLLLDLYYDRLAAELILAGNMRSTDGRTADQMRMGPATVASGLVIDDEINLHEQALEAYQSALADGVSLLSDSLGLTNSPPAGYAIFKNLVPTRGLEPATYGTNLVSVTGSTTLLFDGYKDLVLLLNGLRDYGREAEAAGRLKTNRNNAGDRAEAKTLATDAARFLFLQQAKLLGLFPNLDIDDASGLAEASKGVAVSLAALESLAQSIRSGSSLLGFEDDFLMLVQKFTGQSADIFDSFDAYELRLNPTDLSSPLRYALSLQDSAVASYDDYRGYQDQLETQLSYITEAAEDRLYQLTGAYPGDPEFERPDANEGCEIWMQLKSIDIAKLQIQRNRAEISNLEEEVRIEVERSQSVQSTFVYYGNKQASLTEWIGHINAAQAFANELAAAADGISVSGGFLSATVSVSPGAAAHAVNSVVQAAAEEGKGQLEADKERLAAQENAKLENIENAAKVETLMLGMKTLAIDSQEAAILLTQELGRLAALIGEKDELERTLAESGASLAGRYFADPVHHLRSQHQTLLANLSFDEAQKWLYFMARALEYKWNTPFMNYFYLGRKWSTGTLYKLRNADELEQMYNAMASFNSLVQLPSDDYFDWFSVKEDFLGYYEFDDTGTNQLFYTDPANPDAPATNSATMAFRSYLRTKQDAIGNIKLTFSTRREIPGGTFYRGARRDANNNVLSAGLFLDKIKWLKINLPGNHSDTNRTQLAGELSYGGTGLIRNFDVGTFHPDRLDRLQNEETAYSTRYWYFHAPSAKWRFSEALSSPVTMQLSADPRVPPTVSEIDIFKERSVAATGWKLTVPTEDLGVPVLNIDELDDIELYFYHYAVSRQLPESSYSTMATMAEGEKAAPRVIPFPYNLRYE
;
A
#
# COMPACT_ATOMS: atom_id res chain seq x y z
N MET A 1 24.06 34.57 -47.62
CA MET A 1 25.43 34.91 -48.06
C MET A 1 26.23 33.62 -48.16
N LYS A 2 26.71 33.31 -49.39
CA LYS A 2 27.91 32.54 -49.79
C LYS A 2 28.22 31.20 -49.06
N THR A 3 27.91 30.00 -49.61
CA THR A 3 28.63 29.21 -50.68
C THR A 3 29.92 28.53 -50.17
N LEU A 4 30.35 27.27 -50.41
CA LEU A 4 30.12 26.13 -51.34
C LEU A 4 30.83 24.89 -50.68
N ASN A 5 30.31 23.64 -50.60
CA ASN A 5 30.21 22.53 -51.59
C ASN A 5 31.56 21.75 -51.88
N PRO A 6 31.60 20.53 -52.49
CA PRO A 6 31.38 19.16 -51.92
C PRO A 6 32.29 18.04 -52.52
N LYS A 7 31.98 16.73 -52.25
CA LYS A 7 31.99 15.50 -53.14
C LYS A 7 32.37 14.22 -52.35
N ASN A 8 31.87 12.98 -52.55
CA ASN A 8 31.02 12.24 -53.54
C ASN A 8 30.41 11.01 -52.79
N ILE A 9 29.12 10.63 -52.91
CA ILE A 9 28.44 9.76 -53.92
C ILE A 9 29.08 8.35 -54.03
N THR A 10 28.43 7.23 -53.71
CA THR A 10 27.39 6.55 -54.53
C THR A 10 26.46 5.59 -53.75
N ASN A 11 25.17 5.62 -54.13
CA ASN A 11 24.08 4.67 -53.82
C ASN A 11 24.14 3.38 -54.67
N ARG A 12 23.61 2.25 -54.15
CA ARG A 12 22.51 1.48 -54.80
C ARG A 12 21.92 0.34 -53.93
N LYS A 13 20.61 0.49 -53.66
CA LYS A 13 19.52 -0.51 -53.50
C LYS A 13 19.74 -1.80 -54.33
N SER A 14 19.18 -3.00 -54.11
CA SER A 14 18.15 -3.65 -53.26
C SER A 14 17.61 -4.82 -54.12
N THR A 15 17.29 -5.98 -53.55
CA THR A 15 16.22 -6.98 -53.89
C THR A 15 16.75 -8.42 -53.74
N GLN A 16 16.37 -9.17 -52.68
CA GLN A 16 15.13 -9.94 -52.44
C GLN A 16 14.97 -11.17 -53.35
N SER A 17 14.90 -12.38 -52.77
CA SER A 17 13.94 -13.45 -53.12
C SER A 17 14.20 -14.77 -52.33
N HIS A 18 13.16 -15.18 -51.60
CA HIS A 18 12.70 -16.53 -51.17
C HIS A 18 13.65 -17.47 -50.37
N ALA A 19 13.39 -17.89 -49.13
CA ALA A 19 12.21 -18.49 -48.44
C ALA A 19 12.01 -20.00 -48.68
N ASN A 20 11.96 -20.75 -47.55
CA ASN A 20 11.39 -22.08 -47.25
C ASN A 20 12.40 -22.97 -46.51
N GLU A 21 12.10 -23.78 -45.49
CA GLU A 21 11.06 -23.90 -44.46
C GLU A 21 11.46 -25.15 -43.62
N LEU A 22 11.18 -25.14 -42.31
CA LEU A 22 10.87 -26.26 -41.38
C LEU A 22 11.78 -27.53 -41.36
N ALA A 23 12.55 -27.78 -40.29
CA ALA A 23 12.17 -28.38 -38.99
C ALA A 23 11.79 -29.89 -39.01
N HIS A 24 12.61 -30.77 -38.38
CA HIS A 24 12.16 -31.65 -37.29
C HIS A 24 13.27 -32.57 -36.67
N ARG A 25 13.32 -32.53 -35.33
CA ARG A 25 13.44 -33.61 -34.32
C ARG A 25 14.43 -34.80 -34.47
N ALA A 26 15.35 -34.81 -33.50
CA ALA A 26 15.54 -35.82 -32.43
C ALA A 26 16.16 -37.23 -32.70
N ASN A 27 17.09 -37.53 -31.77
CA ASN A 27 17.46 -38.82 -31.16
C ASN A 27 18.64 -39.66 -31.69
N ALA A 28 19.50 -39.98 -30.70
CA ALA A 28 20.07 -41.29 -30.40
C ALA A 28 21.41 -41.71 -31.07
N THR A 29 22.46 -41.61 -30.25
CA THR A 29 23.44 -42.65 -29.86
C THR A 29 24.30 -43.42 -30.88
N THR A 30 25.55 -43.56 -30.44
CA THR A 30 26.51 -44.68 -30.58
C THR A 30 27.41 -44.82 -31.82
N ALA A 31 28.70 -44.65 -31.52
CA ALA A 31 29.80 -45.62 -31.67
C ALA A 31 30.67 -45.62 -32.95
N GLN A 32 31.96 -45.42 -32.66
CA GLN A 32 33.16 -46.08 -33.20
C GLN A 32 33.61 -45.81 -34.64
N GLY A 33 34.86 -45.34 -34.75
CA GLY A 33 35.66 -45.37 -35.97
C GLY A 33 37.06 -44.78 -35.76
N CYS A 34 38.01 -45.61 -35.33
CA CYS A 34 39.45 -45.30 -35.31
C CYS A 34 39.99 -44.84 -36.68
N SER A 35 40.92 -43.89 -36.70
CA SER A 35 42.19 -44.06 -37.42
C SER A 35 43.26 -43.08 -36.94
N VAL A 36 44.50 -43.53 -37.10
CA VAL A 36 45.74 -43.12 -36.43
C VAL A 36 46.42 -41.96 -37.16
N GLY A 37 47.03 -41.04 -36.42
CA GLY A 37 47.93 -40.02 -36.91
C GLY A 37 48.78 -39.43 -35.79
N SER A 38 49.67 -40.25 -35.24
CA SER A 38 50.61 -39.91 -34.16
C SER A 38 51.92 -39.29 -34.67
N MET A 39 52.63 -38.67 -33.72
CA MET A 39 54.02 -38.20 -33.75
C MET A 39 54.30 -36.73 -34.14
N SER A 40 53.93 -35.82 -33.23
CA SER A 40 54.71 -34.57 -33.00
C SER A 40 54.50 -33.95 -31.59
N ARG A 41 54.17 -34.74 -30.55
CA ARG A 41 53.88 -34.22 -29.20
C ARG A 41 54.50 -35.03 -28.05
N ILE A 42 55.78 -35.40 -28.18
CA ILE A 42 56.53 -36.04 -27.07
C ILE A 42 57.62 -35.12 -26.49
N CYS A 43 57.96 -34.00 -27.14
CA CYS A 43 59.02 -33.11 -26.63
C CYS A 43 58.51 -31.95 -25.74
N SER A 44 57.22 -31.62 -25.77
CA SER A 44 56.68 -30.47 -25.01
C SER A 44 56.08 -30.85 -23.65
N THR A 45 55.78 -32.14 -23.42
CA THR A 45 55.22 -32.64 -22.16
C THR A 45 56.29 -32.99 -21.14
N LEU A 46 57.53 -33.29 -21.56
CA LEU A 46 58.62 -33.54 -20.61
C LEU A 46 59.21 -32.24 -20.01
N LEU A 47 59.16 -31.11 -20.71
CA LEU A 47 59.61 -29.83 -20.15
C LEU A 47 58.60 -29.24 -19.13
N PHE A 48 57.30 -29.50 -19.31
CA PHE A 48 56.27 -29.05 -18.35
C PHE A 48 56.25 -29.91 -17.07
N CYS A 49 56.62 -31.19 -17.14
CA CYS A 49 56.76 -32.03 -15.95
C CYS A 49 58.08 -31.76 -15.17
N LEU A 50 59.15 -31.31 -15.84
CA LEU A 50 60.42 -30.99 -15.17
C LEU A 50 60.43 -29.61 -14.49
N ALA A 51 59.60 -28.66 -14.94
CA ALA A 51 59.43 -27.37 -14.25
C ALA A 51 58.56 -27.46 -12.98
N TRP A 52 57.68 -28.48 -12.89
CA TRP A 52 56.89 -28.75 -11.68
C TRP A 52 57.69 -29.51 -10.59
N LEU A 53 58.84 -30.09 -10.95
CA LEU A 53 59.76 -30.79 -10.04
C LEU A 53 60.84 -29.89 -9.44
N ALA A 54 60.87 -28.59 -9.78
CA ALA A 54 61.86 -27.63 -9.29
C ALA A 54 61.36 -26.70 -8.15
N CYS A 55 60.11 -26.86 -7.68
CA CYS A 55 59.65 -26.34 -6.40
C CYS A 55 59.67 -27.48 -5.37
N SER A 56 60.86 -27.76 -4.85
CA SER A 56 61.08 -28.69 -3.74
C SER A 56 60.45 -28.14 -2.45
N GLY A 57 59.16 -28.43 -2.26
CA GLY A 57 58.40 -28.21 -1.02
C GLY A 57 57.13 -29.06 -0.95
N SER A 58 56.50 -29.33 -2.11
CA SER A 58 55.18 -29.98 -2.21
C SER A 58 55.12 -31.48 -1.83
N ALA A 59 56.25 -32.12 -1.51
CA ALA A 59 56.30 -33.56 -1.22
C ALA A 59 56.60 -33.91 0.25
N LEU A 60 56.82 -32.93 1.14
CA LEU A 60 57.26 -33.19 2.52
C LEU A 60 56.18 -33.08 3.60
N ALA A 61 55.00 -32.49 3.31
CA ALA A 61 53.91 -32.41 4.29
C ALA A 61 52.82 -33.50 4.10
N LEU A 62 52.65 -34.03 2.88
CA LEU A 62 51.66 -35.07 2.56
C LEU A 62 52.09 -36.41 3.16
N GLY A 63 51.64 -36.69 4.39
CA GLY A 63 51.96 -37.90 5.16
C GLY A 63 52.90 -37.70 6.36
N SER A 64 53.16 -36.44 6.73
CA SER A 64 53.94 -36.08 7.91
C SER A 64 53.13 -36.31 9.20
N THR A 65 53.67 -37.09 10.14
CA THR A 65 53.15 -37.16 11.52
C THR A 65 53.41 -35.88 12.34
N ASP A 66 54.23 -34.96 11.82
CA ASP A 66 54.56 -33.70 12.47
C ASP A 66 53.46 -32.66 12.23
N GLU A 67 52.73 -32.33 13.29
CA GLU A 67 51.63 -31.35 13.29
C GLU A 67 52.08 -29.92 12.94
N ALA A 68 53.32 -29.54 13.29
CA ALA A 68 53.84 -28.20 13.01
C ALA A 68 54.12 -28.03 11.51
N ALA A 69 54.69 -29.05 10.87
CA ALA A 69 54.95 -29.04 9.43
C ALA A 69 53.66 -28.94 8.59
N VAL A 70 52.59 -29.64 9.01
CA VAL A 70 51.27 -29.52 8.38
C VAL A 70 50.70 -28.12 8.59
N ALA A 71 50.78 -27.59 9.82
CA ALA A 71 50.27 -26.25 10.14
C ALA A 71 50.99 -25.14 9.34
N ASP A 72 52.32 -25.19 9.24
CA ASP A 72 53.12 -24.20 8.50
C ASP A 72 52.81 -24.25 7.00
N TYR A 73 52.67 -25.45 6.43
CA TYR A 73 52.28 -25.61 5.03
C TYR A 73 50.87 -25.09 4.74
N VAL A 74 49.90 -25.37 5.62
CA VAL A 74 48.54 -24.85 5.47
C VAL A 74 48.53 -23.33 5.61
N LYS A 75 49.30 -22.75 6.54
CA LYS A 75 49.43 -21.30 6.68
C LYS A 75 50.05 -20.65 5.43
N ASP A 76 51.07 -21.26 4.84
CA ASP A 76 51.70 -20.81 3.58
C ASP A 76 50.67 -20.71 2.42
N ILE A 77 49.71 -21.62 2.35
CA ILE A 77 48.64 -21.59 1.35
C ILE A 77 47.56 -20.54 1.70
N LEU A 78 47.21 -20.42 2.97
CA LEU A 78 46.05 -19.64 3.41
C LEU A 78 46.37 -18.16 3.63
N TYR A 79 47.45 -17.85 4.32
CA TYR A 79 47.67 -16.53 4.92
C TYR A 79 48.79 -15.76 4.23
N TRP A 80 48.46 -14.53 3.85
CA TRP A 80 49.39 -13.61 3.17
C TRP A 80 50.72 -13.38 3.91
N PRO A 81 50.77 -13.24 5.26
CA PRO A 81 52.04 -13.04 5.97
C PRO A 81 52.96 -14.27 5.95
N ASP A 82 52.37 -15.47 5.87
CA ASP A 82 53.08 -16.75 5.93
C ASP A 82 53.42 -17.30 4.54
N ALA A 83 52.75 -16.81 3.50
CA ALA A 83 52.85 -17.29 2.12
C ALA A 83 54.18 -16.91 1.44
N ALA A 84 54.82 -17.90 0.80
CA ALA A 84 55.98 -17.73 -0.05
C ALA A 84 55.68 -16.88 -1.30
N ASP A 85 54.49 -17.03 -1.86
CA ASP A 85 53.90 -16.08 -2.82
C ASP A 85 52.65 -15.46 -2.22
N GLN A 86 52.82 -14.23 -1.73
CA GLN A 86 51.77 -13.41 -1.13
C GLN A 86 50.53 -13.23 -2.03
N ASN A 87 50.71 -13.22 -3.36
CA ASN A 87 49.57 -13.12 -4.29
C ASN A 87 48.79 -14.43 -4.42
N ALA A 88 49.42 -15.56 -4.08
CA ALA A 88 48.82 -16.89 -4.11
C ALA A 88 48.12 -17.27 -2.80
N ALA A 89 48.19 -16.46 -1.74
CA ALA A 89 47.46 -16.73 -0.51
C ALA A 89 45.93 -16.77 -0.73
N ALA A 90 45.24 -17.75 -0.14
CA ALA A 90 43.79 -17.91 -0.27
C ALA A 90 43.03 -16.76 0.41
N PHE A 91 43.44 -16.36 1.61
CA PHE A 91 42.80 -15.30 2.42
C PHE A 91 43.54 -13.97 2.35
N ARG A 92 44.13 -13.65 1.19
CA ARG A 92 44.80 -12.35 0.96
C ARG A 92 43.89 -11.14 1.18
N TYR A 93 42.56 -11.33 1.12
CA TYR A 93 41.59 -10.29 1.42
C TYR A 93 41.77 -9.73 2.85
N LYS A 94 42.23 -10.53 3.82
CA LYS A 94 42.44 -10.08 5.20
C LYS A 94 43.44 -8.95 5.34
N VAL A 95 44.36 -8.80 4.37
CA VAL A 95 45.39 -7.74 4.36
C VAL A 95 45.07 -6.65 3.34
N LEU A 96 44.41 -7.02 2.23
CA LEU A 96 44.21 -6.16 1.06
C LEU A 96 42.82 -5.52 0.97
N LEU A 97 41.87 -5.95 1.80
CA LEU A 97 40.51 -5.38 1.81
C LEU A 97 40.52 -3.93 2.29
N TYR A 98 41.36 -3.62 3.28
CA TYR A 98 41.55 -2.25 3.77
C TYR A 98 42.70 -1.58 3.05
N THR A 99 42.46 -0.33 2.64
CA THR A 99 43.43 0.49 1.94
C THR A 99 43.65 1.80 2.69
N ASN A 100 44.89 2.26 2.73
CA ASN A 100 45.25 3.55 3.31
C ASN A 100 45.36 4.58 2.20
N GLU A 101 44.41 5.49 2.17
CA GLU A 101 44.39 6.63 1.25
C GLU A 101 44.83 7.90 1.97
N THR A 102 45.09 8.97 1.22
CA THR A 102 45.53 10.26 1.77
C THR A 102 44.56 10.82 2.84
N SER A 103 43.29 10.42 2.77
CA SER A 103 42.20 10.85 3.65
C SER A 103 41.89 9.87 4.80
N GLY A 104 42.55 8.71 4.88
CA GLY A 104 42.37 7.73 5.95
C GLY A 104 42.32 6.28 5.48
N VAL A 105 42.04 5.37 6.42
CA VAL A 105 41.87 3.93 6.16
C VAL A 105 40.41 3.64 5.79
N ARG A 106 40.18 2.87 4.72
CA ARG A 106 38.83 2.46 4.29
C ARG A 106 38.80 1.04 3.74
N ALA A 107 37.63 0.39 3.86
CA ALA A 107 37.36 -0.89 3.23
C ALA A 107 37.09 -0.73 1.71
N ASN A 108 37.61 -1.65 0.90
CA ASN A 108 37.40 -1.73 -0.54
C ASN A 108 36.62 -3.01 -0.91
N THR A 109 35.39 -3.13 -0.39
CA THR A 109 34.53 -4.30 -0.59
C THR A 109 34.18 -4.54 -2.06
N ALA A 110 34.19 -3.50 -2.90
CA ALA A 110 34.00 -3.61 -4.34
C ALA A 110 35.03 -4.54 -5.02
N ASN A 111 36.24 -4.64 -4.47
CA ASN A 111 37.30 -5.51 -4.99
C ASN A 111 37.27 -6.92 -4.39
N MET A 112 36.32 -7.24 -3.50
CA MET A 112 36.29 -8.51 -2.78
C MET A 112 36.23 -9.72 -3.73
N GLY A 113 35.48 -9.63 -4.85
CA GLY A 113 35.42 -10.71 -5.83
C GLY A 113 36.77 -11.03 -6.50
N THR A 114 37.65 -10.04 -6.61
CA THR A 114 39.04 -10.23 -7.07
C THR A 114 39.93 -10.76 -5.96
N LEU A 115 39.69 -10.34 -4.71
CA LEU A 115 40.48 -10.73 -3.56
C LEU A 115 40.17 -12.17 -3.10
N TYR A 116 38.94 -12.65 -3.31
CA TYR A 116 38.45 -13.98 -2.98
C TYR A 116 37.54 -14.56 -4.08
N GLY A 117 38.15 -15.00 -5.17
CA GLY A 117 37.46 -15.58 -6.33
C GLY A 117 37.43 -17.11 -6.32
N THR A 118 37.19 -17.72 -7.48
CA THR A 118 37.18 -19.19 -7.62
C THR A 118 38.54 -19.81 -7.29
N ALA A 119 39.64 -19.16 -7.68
CA ALA A 119 40.98 -19.68 -7.45
C ALA A 119 41.33 -19.71 -5.95
N GLU A 120 40.96 -18.66 -5.21
CA GLU A 120 41.14 -18.57 -3.76
C GLU A 120 40.28 -19.62 -3.03
N ARG A 121 39.01 -19.81 -3.44
CA ARG A 121 38.14 -20.87 -2.91
C ARG A 121 38.74 -22.26 -3.10
N THR A 122 39.26 -22.57 -4.28
CA THR A 122 39.93 -23.85 -4.55
C THR A 122 41.16 -24.03 -3.66
N ARG A 123 41.97 -22.99 -3.43
CA ARG A 123 43.12 -23.08 -2.53
C ARG A 123 42.71 -23.32 -1.07
N ALA A 124 41.67 -22.64 -0.61
CA ALA A 124 41.10 -22.88 0.73
C ALA A 124 40.57 -24.31 0.88
N GLN A 125 39.89 -24.86 -0.14
CA GLN A 125 39.42 -26.25 -0.16
C GLN A 125 40.57 -27.28 -0.14
N ASN A 126 41.63 -27.03 -0.91
CA ASN A 126 42.81 -27.90 -0.90
C ASN A 126 43.50 -27.90 0.48
N ALA A 127 43.70 -26.70 1.05
CA ALA A 127 44.25 -26.55 2.40
C ALA A 127 43.38 -27.23 3.47
N GLU A 128 42.05 -27.20 3.32
CA GLU A 128 41.14 -27.93 4.19
C GLU A 128 41.34 -29.44 4.09
N SER A 129 41.51 -29.99 2.88
CA SER A 129 41.80 -31.42 2.68
C SER A 129 43.10 -31.82 3.35
N ASP A 130 44.16 -31.03 3.18
CA ASP A 130 45.47 -31.31 3.77
C ASP A 130 45.43 -31.24 5.31
N LEU A 131 44.67 -30.28 5.86
CA LEU A 131 44.47 -30.16 7.30
C LEU A 131 43.65 -31.33 7.88
N ARG A 132 42.64 -31.81 7.13
CA ARG A 132 41.85 -33.00 7.50
C ARG A 132 42.74 -34.24 7.58
N ASP A 133 43.61 -34.45 6.59
CA ASP A 133 44.55 -35.56 6.58
C ASP A 133 45.54 -35.49 7.77
N GLY A 134 45.96 -34.28 8.13
CA GLY A 134 46.77 -34.04 9.33
C GLY A 134 46.03 -34.35 10.64
N LEU A 135 44.75 -33.97 10.75
CA LEU A 135 43.92 -34.25 11.93
C LEU A 135 43.57 -35.72 12.09
N ILE A 136 43.47 -36.49 11.00
CA ILE A 136 43.31 -37.96 11.08
C ILE A 136 44.54 -38.59 11.74
N GLN A 137 45.74 -38.06 11.46
CA GLN A 137 46.99 -38.55 12.05
C GLN A 137 47.22 -38.02 13.46
N ASN A 138 46.78 -36.79 13.75
CA ASN A 138 46.94 -36.12 15.05
C ASN A 138 45.61 -35.57 15.62
N PRO A 139 44.66 -36.44 16.05
CA PRO A 139 43.30 -36.02 16.40
C PRO A 139 43.19 -35.06 17.59
N SER A 140 44.16 -35.06 18.50
CA SER A 140 44.18 -34.22 19.71
C SER A 140 44.95 -32.92 19.55
N SER A 141 45.47 -32.61 18.35
CA SER A 141 46.27 -31.42 18.10
C SER A 141 45.45 -30.14 18.25
N LEU A 142 45.68 -29.38 19.32
CA LEU A 142 45.02 -28.07 19.49
C LEU A 142 45.45 -27.07 18.40
N LEU A 143 46.67 -27.20 17.87
CA LEU A 143 47.18 -26.37 16.79
C LEU A 143 46.36 -26.56 15.51
N LEU A 144 46.24 -27.81 15.04
CA LEU A 144 45.50 -28.13 13.82
C LEU A 144 44.00 -27.89 13.98
N GLN A 145 43.44 -28.16 15.17
CA GLN A 145 42.02 -27.88 15.45
C GLN A 145 41.70 -26.39 15.43
N ASN A 146 42.56 -25.52 15.98
CA ASN A 146 42.37 -24.07 15.90
C ASN A 146 42.52 -23.57 14.47
N LEU A 147 43.51 -24.09 13.71
CA LEU A 147 43.70 -23.73 12.31
C LEU A 147 42.51 -24.14 11.43
N LEU A 148 41.85 -25.26 11.75
CA LEU A 148 40.59 -25.67 11.10
C LEU A 148 39.50 -24.63 11.33
N LEU A 149 39.31 -24.20 12.58
CA LEU A 149 38.30 -23.18 12.92
C LEU A 149 38.63 -21.83 12.28
N ASP A 150 39.89 -21.41 12.23
CA ASP A 150 40.28 -20.18 11.53
C ASP A 150 40.02 -20.26 10.02
N LEU A 151 40.31 -21.40 9.38
CA LEU A 151 39.98 -21.62 7.96
C LEU A 151 38.48 -21.49 7.72
N TYR A 152 37.65 -22.15 8.53
CA TYR A 152 36.19 -22.09 8.40
C TYR A 152 35.66 -20.68 8.66
N TYR A 153 36.18 -19.99 9.68
CA TYR A 153 35.84 -18.61 10.00
C TYR A 153 36.16 -17.67 8.84
N ASP A 154 37.40 -17.71 8.34
CA ASP A 154 37.86 -16.78 7.31
C ASP A 154 37.21 -17.04 5.94
N ARG A 155 36.87 -18.31 5.64
CA ARG A 155 36.05 -18.65 4.48
C ARG A 155 34.63 -18.11 4.63
N LEU A 156 33.98 -18.36 5.76
CA LEU A 156 32.62 -17.90 6.01
C LEU A 156 32.55 -16.37 5.98
N ALA A 157 33.48 -15.68 6.64
CA ALA A 157 33.57 -14.22 6.61
C ALA A 157 33.71 -13.70 5.16
N ALA A 158 34.56 -14.33 4.34
CA ALA A 158 34.72 -13.94 2.94
C ALA A 158 33.43 -14.09 2.13
N GLU A 159 32.72 -15.21 2.28
CA GLU A 159 31.45 -15.46 1.58
C GLU A 159 30.34 -14.52 2.06
N LEU A 160 30.26 -14.22 3.36
CA LEU A 160 29.29 -13.27 3.91
C LEU A 160 29.54 -11.84 3.41
N ILE A 161 30.82 -11.42 3.29
CA ILE A 161 31.18 -10.12 2.69
C ILE A 161 30.74 -10.08 1.22
N LEU A 162 30.93 -11.16 0.46
CA LEU A 162 30.51 -11.24 -0.93
C LEU A 162 28.97 -11.22 -1.08
N ALA A 163 28.25 -11.92 -0.21
CA ALA A 163 26.79 -11.92 -0.20
C ALA A 163 26.22 -10.54 0.15
N GLY A 164 26.75 -9.87 1.17
CA GLY A 164 26.29 -8.54 1.59
C GLY A 164 26.67 -7.41 0.63
N ASN A 165 27.68 -7.61 -0.22
CA ASN A 165 28.09 -6.64 -1.25
C ASN A 165 27.68 -7.09 -2.66
N MET A 166 26.62 -7.89 -2.78
CA MET A 166 26.16 -8.37 -4.07
C MET A 166 25.76 -7.20 -4.97
N ARG A 167 26.14 -7.32 -6.25
CA ARG A 167 25.94 -6.30 -7.28
C ARG A 167 25.28 -6.90 -8.50
N SER A 168 24.44 -6.13 -9.17
CA SER A 168 23.95 -6.48 -10.51
C SER A 168 25.06 -6.50 -11.55
N THR A 169 24.69 -6.99 -12.74
CA THR A 169 25.48 -6.94 -13.97
C THR A 169 25.93 -5.52 -14.35
N ASP A 170 25.21 -4.48 -13.95
CA ASP A 170 25.58 -3.06 -14.16
C ASP A 170 26.43 -2.47 -13.02
N GLY A 171 26.76 -3.27 -11.99
CA GLY A 171 27.66 -2.91 -10.90
C GLY A 171 27.01 -2.22 -9.70
N ARG A 172 25.69 -2.04 -9.69
CA ARG A 172 24.93 -1.42 -8.58
C ARG A 172 24.58 -2.42 -7.48
N THR A 173 24.55 -1.98 -6.22
CA THR A 173 23.95 -2.71 -5.10
C THR A 173 22.43 -2.52 -5.06
N ALA A 174 21.70 -3.24 -4.18
CA ALA A 174 20.23 -3.12 -4.07
C ALA A 174 19.78 -1.68 -3.78
N ASP A 175 20.45 -0.99 -2.87
CA ASP A 175 20.13 0.41 -2.55
C ASP A 175 20.42 1.34 -3.74
N GLN A 176 21.53 1.10 -4.46
CA GLN A 176 21.89 1.86 -5.67
C GLN A 176 20.93 1.61 -6.83
N MET A 177 20.40 0.40 -6.95
CA MET A 177 19.33 0.12 -7.91
C MET A 177 18.09 0.93 -7.58
N ARG A 178 17.69 0.94 -6.30
CA ARG A 178 16.52 1.68 -5.85
C ARG A 178 16.61 3.14 -6.23
N MET A 179 17.75 3.81 -6.07
CA MET A 179 17.89 5.24 -6.39
C MET A 179 18.19 5.55 -7.87
N GLY A 180 18.31 4.54 -8.72
CA GLY A 180 18.65 4.73 -10.14
C GLY A 180 17.56 4.23 -11.09
N PRO A 181 17.76 4.40 -12.40
CA PRO A 181 16.80 3.91 -13.38
C PRO A 181 16.77 2.37 -13.38
N ALA A 182 15.64 1.80 -13.80
CA ALA A 182 15.54 0.37 -14.06
C ALA A 182 16.55 -0.07 -15.12
N THR A 183 17.10 -1.27 -14.97
CA THR A 183 18.08 -1.88 -15.88
C THR A 183 17.46 -2.12 -17.26
N VAL A 184 16.15 -2.39 -17.30
CA VAL A 184 15.36 -2.45 -18.52
C VAL A 184 14.59 -1.15 -18.68
N ALA A 185 14.80 -0.43 -19.78
CA ALA A 185 14.19 0.89 -20.02
C ALA A 185 12.65 0.93 -19.90
N SER A 186 11.96 -0.19 -20.15
CA SER A 186 10.50 -0.32 -19.97
C SER A 186 10.08 -1.07 -18.70
N GLY A 187 11.02 -1.71 -17.99
CA GLY A 187 10.79 -2.50 -16.77
C GLY A 187 10.81 -1.63 -15.51
N LEU A 188 10.27 -2.13 -14.40
CA LEU A 188 10.23 -1.42 -13.11
C LEU A 188 11.45 -1.78 -12.26
N VAL A 189 11.90 -0.85 -11.42
CA VAL A 189 13.05 -1.05 -10.52
C VAL A 189 12.80 -2.21 -9.54
N ILE A 190 11.55 -2.46 -9.17
CA ILE A 190 11.16 -3.56 -8.27
C ILE A 190 11.59 -4.93 -8.77
N ASP A 191 11.61 -5.15 -10.10
CA ASP A 191 12.00 -6.45 -10.66
C ASP A 191 13.51 -6.67 -10.52
N ASP A 192 14.31 -5.61 -10.66
CA ASP A 192 15.76 -5.67 -10.47
C ASP A 192 16.11 -5.90 -8.99
N GLU A 193 15.42 -5.22 -8.06
CA GLU A 193 15.60 -5.41 -6.62
C GLU A 193 15.28 -6.85 -6.19
N ILE A 194 14.15 -7.42 -6.64
CA ILE A 194 13.77 -8.81 -6.31
C ILE A 194 14.86 -9.78 -6.74
N ASN A 195 15.35 -9.66 -7.98
CA ASN A 195 16.37 -10.56 -8.51
C ASN A 195 17.68 -10.48 -7.71
N LEU A 196 18.05 -9.30 -7.22
CA LEU A 196 19.29 -9.12 -6.46
C LEU A 196 19.17 -9.70 -5.05
N HIS A 197 18.05 -9.45 -4.36
CA HIS A 197 17.78 -10.03 -3.03
C HIS A 197 17.69 -11.57 -3.08
N GLU A 198 17.11 -12.14 -4.14
CA GLU A 198 17.06 -13.61 -4.32
C GLU A 198 18.46 -14.21 -4.48
N GLN A 199 19.33 -13.59 -5.29
CA GLN A 199 20.72 -14.03 -5.45
C GLN A 199 21.53 -13.90 -4.15
N ALA A 200 21.32 -12.82 -3.39
CA ALA A 200 21.97 -12.62 -2.10
C ALA A 200 21.52 -13.68 -1.09
N LEU A 201 20.23 -14.00 -1.07
CA LEU A 201 19.65 -15.04 -0.22
C LEU A 201 20.25 -16.43 -0.51
N GLU A 202 20.38 -16.80 -1.78
CA GLU A 202 21.04 -18.05 -2.19
C GLU A 202 22.51 -18.08 -1.74
N ALA A 203 23.23 -16.96 -1.87
CA ALA A 203 24.62 -16.85 -1.43
C ALA A 203 24.77 -17.00 0.09
N TYR A 204 23.92 -16.32 0.87
CA TYR A 204 23.88 -16.47 2.33
C TYR A 204 23.55 -17.91 2.75
N GLN A 205 22.57 -18.53 2.10
CA GLN A 205 22.19 -19.91 2.39
C GLN A 205 23.35 -20.89 2.13
N SER A 206 24.05 -20.73 1.00
CA SER A 206 25.22 -21.54 0.67
C SER A 206 26.35 -21.35 1.69
N ALA A 207 26.68 -20.09 2.03
CA ALA A 207 27.74 -19.77 2.98
C ALA A 207 27.45 -20.37 4.38
N LEU A 208 26.21 -20.24 4.86
CA LEU A 208 25.78 -20.79 6.15
C LEU A 208 25.77 -22.32 6.16
N ALA A 209 25.34 -22.96 5.07
CA ALA A 209 25.36 -24.41 4.95
C ALA A 209 26.80 -24.96 5.08
N ASP A 210 27.76 -24.32 4.39
CA ASP A 210 29.17 -24.67 4.47
C ASP A 210 29.76 -24.43 5.87
N GLY A 211 29.41 -23.32 6.52
CA GLY A 211 29.86 -23.02 7.89
C GLY A 211 29.34 -24.01 8.93
N VAL A 212 28.05 -24.39 8.84
CA VAL A 212 27.40 -25.32 9.77
C VAL A 212 27.76 -26.79 9.49
N SER A 213 28.24 -27.11 8.28
CA SER A 213 28.61 -28.48 7.87
C SER A 213 29.65 -29.12 8.80
N LEU A 214 30.58 -28.32 9.35
CA LEU A 214 31.59 -28.76 10.32
C LEU A 214 30.98 -29.45 11.54
N LEU A 215 29.81 -29.02 12.00
CA LEU A 215 29.15 -29.59 13.18
C LEU A 215 28.65 -31.02 12.95
N SER A 216 28.43 -31.41 11.69
CA SER A 216 28.04 -32.77 11.31
C SER A 216 29.24 -33.61 10.85
N ASP A 217 30.42 -33.00 10.71
CA ASP A 217 31.57 -33.64 10.11
C ASP A 217 32.36 -34.47 11.12
N SER A 218 32.63 -35.72 10.78
CA SER A 218 33.43 -36.62 11.60
C SER A 218 34.93 -36.43 11.39
N LEU A 219 35.35 -35.63 10.40
CA LEU A 219 36.74 -35.36 10.01
C LEU A 219 37.53 -36.65 9.74
N GLY A 220 36.86 -37.68 9.23
CA GLY A 220 37.45 -39.01 9.03
C GLY A 220 37.63 -39.84 10.32
N LEU A 221 37.23 -39.31 11.48
CA LEU A 221 37.25 -39.99 12.76
C LEU A 221 35.89 -40.68 13.02
N THR A 222 35.87 -41.79 13.74
CA THR A 222 34.66 -42.57 14.05
C THR A 222 34.00 -42.16 15.37
N ASN A 223 34.29 -40.96 15.88
CA ASN A 223 33.86 -40.50 17.19
C ASN A 223 32.38 -40.07 17.19
N SER A 224 31.69 -40.27 18.32
CA SER A 224 30.33 -39.79 18.57
C SER A 224 30.32 -38.97 19.87
N PRO A 225 29.97 -37.67 19.84
CA PRO A 225 29.54 -36.88 18.68
C PRO A 225 30.65 -36.67 17.62
N PRO A 226 30.30 -36.22 16.39
CA PRO A 226 31.26 -35.96 15.32
C PRO A 226 32.44 -35.09 15.78
N ALA A 227 33.63 -35.29 15.23
CA ALA A 227 34.84 -34.59 15.68
C ALA A 227 34.74 -33.07 15.51
N GLY A 228 34.17 -32.59 14.39
CA GLY A 228 33.97 -31.16 14.16
C GLY A 228 33.02 -30.53 15.19
N TYR A 229 31.99 -31.25 15.62
CA TYR A 229 31.12 -30.83 16.74
C TYR A 229 31.92 -30.65 18.04
N ALA A 230 32.76 -31.62 18.39
CA ALA A 230 33.54 -31.59 19.62
C ALA A 230 34.57 -30.45 19.61
N ILE A 231 35.24 -30.23 18.46
CA ILE A 231 36.19 -29.13 18.26
C ILE A 231 35.47 -27.79 18.44
N PHE A 232 34.35 -27.59 17.74
CA PHE A 232 33.59 -26.35 17.81
C PHE A 232 33.11 -26.05 19.24
N LYS A 233 32.51 -27.04 19.92
CA LYS A 233 32.01 -26.88 21.29
C LYS A 233 33.11 -26.54 22.31
N ASN A 234 34.31 -27.12 22.15
CA ASN A 234 35.36 -26.98 23.15
C ASN A 234 36.22 -25.72 22.95
N LEU A 235 36.46 -25.29 21.70
CA LEU A 235 37.42 -24.21 21.41
C LEU A 235 36.77 -22.84 21.20
N VAL A 236 35.56 -22.78 20.62
CA VAL A 236 34.86 -21.52 20.32
C VAL A 236 34.66 -20.60 21.55
N PRO A 237 34.37 -21.09 22.77
CA PRO A 237 34.22 -20.21 23.93
C PRO A 237 35.41 -19.31 24.24
N THR A 238 36.63 -19.72 23.84
CA THR A 238 37.88 -18.99 24.15
C THR A 238 38.38 -18.11 23.00
N ARG A 239 37.65 -18.06 21.88
CA ARG A 239 38.10 -17.40 20.65
C ARG A 239 37.48 -16.01 20.51
N GLY A 240 38.23 -14.97 20.89
CA GLY A 240 37.82 -13.56 20.71
C GLY A 240 38.11 -13.01 19.30
N LEU A 241 37.46 -11.90 18.96
CA LEU A 241 37.63 -11.24 17.66
C LEU A 241 38.68 -10.12 17.74
N GLU A 242 39.68 -10.18 16.86
CA GLU A 242 40.66 -9.10 16.66
C GLU A 242 40.16 -8.12 15.58
N PRO A 243 40.53 -6.83 15.68
CA PRO A 243 40.25 -5.86 14.62
C PRO A 243 40.98 -6.23 13.32
N ALA A 244 40.38 -5.91 12.18
CA ALA A 244 41.01 -6.10 10.88
C ALA A 244 42.37 -5.41 10.79
N THR A 245 43.27 -5.97 9.98
CA THR A 245 44.60 -5.40 9.73
C THR A 245 44.77 -5.04 8.25
N TYR A 246 45.73 -4.17 7.97
CA TYR A 246 46.00 -3.73 6.61
C TYR A 246 47.47 -3.40 6.36
N GLY A 247 47.84 -3.44 5.07
CA GLY A 247 49.17 -3.08 4.61
C GLY A 247 50.25 -4.12 4.93
N THR A 248 51.45 -3.91 4.38
CA THR A 248 52.57 -4.87 4.49
C THR A 248 53.11 -5.04 5.91
N ASN A 249 52.84 -4.06 6.79
CA ASN A 249 53.26 -4.08 8.20
C ASN A 249 52.14 -4.57 9.14
N LEU A 250 50.99 -5.01 8.59
CA LEU A 250 49.83 -5.53 9.33
C LEU A 250 49.38 -4.62 10.47
N VAL A 251 49.07 -3.37 10.13
CA VAL A 251 48.60 -2.38 11.10
C VAL A 251 47.10 -2.59 11.34
N SER A 252 46.64 -2.52 12.59
CA SER A 252 45.22 -2.54 12.91
C SER A 252 44.49 -1.34 12.30
N VAL A 253 43.30 -1.57 11.74
CA VAL A 253 42.46 -0.50 11.15
C VAL A 253 42.02 0.53 12.18
N THR A 254 41.89 0.13 13.46
CA THR A 254 41.53 1.03 14.57
C THR A 254 42.74 1.67 15.25
N GLY A 255 43.96 1.29 14.86
CA GLY A 255 45.20 1.66 15.55
C GLY A 255 45.42 0.95 16.90
N SER A 256 44.48 0.09 17.33
CA SER A 256 44.60 -0.73 18.54
C SER A 256 44.55 -2.22 18.22
N THR A 257 45.31 -3.03 18.95
CA THR A 257 45.27 -4.50 18.87
C THR A 257 44.39 -5.13 19.95
N THR A 258 43.65 -4.32 20.73
CA THR A 258 42.67 -4.83 21.69
C THR A 258 41.57 -5.58 20.97
N LEU A 259 41.19 -6.73 21.51
CA LEU A 259 40.05 -7.53 21.03
C LEU A 259 38.80 -6.66 20.96
N LEU A 260 38.02 -6.81 19.88
CA LEU A 260 36.72 -6.17 19.70
C LEU A 260 35.71 -6.73 20.71
N PHE A 261 35.79 -8.04 20.95
CA PHE A 261 35.09 -8.73 22.02
C PHE A 261 35.80 -10.06 22.32
N ASP A 262 35.62 -10.56 23.55
CA ASP A 262 36.22 -11.82 23.99
C ASP A 262 35.26 -13.00 23.83
N GLY A 263 35.81 -14.16 23.46
CA GLY A 263 35.08 -15.41 23.23
C GLY A 263 34.11 -15.43 22.05
N TYR A 264 33.75 -16.64 21.61
CA TYR A 264 32.64 -16.93 20.70
C TYR A 264 32.65 -16.27 19.31
N LYS A 265 33.79 -15.79 18.78
CA LYS A 265 33.86 -15.13 17.45
C LYS A 265 33.20 -15.93 16.33
N ASP A 266 33.38 -17.26 16.32
CA ASP A 266 32.84 -18.13 15.26
C ASP A 266 31.32 -18.28 15.36
N LEU A 267 30.77 -18.29 16.58
CA LEU A 267 29.32 -18.31 16.83
C LEU A 267 28.67 -16.97 16.46
N VAL A 268 29.31 -15.86 16.81
CA VAL A 268 28.85 -14.49 16.45
C VAL A 268 28.76 -14.35 14.93
N LEU A 269 29.77 -14.82 14.19
CA LEU A 269 29.77 -14.79 12.72
C LEU A 269 28.60 -15.58 12.11
N LEU A 270 28.32 -16.78 12.61
CA LEU A 270 27.19 -17.60 12.14
C LEU A 270 25.85 -16.94 12.44
N LEU A 271 25.69 -16.34 13.62
CA LEU A 271 24.45 -15.63 13.99
C LEU A 271 24.27 -14.35 13.15
N ASN A 272 25.34 -13.60 12.86
CA ASN A 272 25.29 -12.46 11.95
C ASN A 272 24.87 -12.89 10.54
N GLY A 273 25.42 -14.00 10.02
CA GLY A 273 24.99 -14.55 8.73
C GLY A 273 23.52 -14.98 8.71
N LEU A 274 23.02 -15.57 9.80
CA LEU A 274 21.59 -15.90 9.94
C LEU A 274 20.71 -14.65 9.97
N ARG A 275 21.11 -13.62 10.72
CA ARG A 275 20.43 -12.33 10.75
C ARG A 275 20.31 -11.76 9.34
N ASP A 276 21.42 -11.70 8.60
CA ASP A 276 21.44 -11.08 7.27
C ASP A 276 20.65 -11.92 6.24
N TYR A 277 20.71 -13.25 6.31
CA TYR A 277 19.81 -14.13 5.55
C TYR A 277 18.32 -13.80 5.79
N GLY A 278 17.93 -13.62 7.06
CA GLY A 278 16.55 -13.29 7.42
C GLY A 278 16.08 -11.95 6.86
N ARG A 279 16.96 -10.96 6.84
CA ARG A 279 16.70 -9.62 6.31
C ARG A 279 16.53 -9.61 4.79
N GLU A 280 17.35 -10.37 4.07
CA GLU A 280 17.22 -10.51 2.62
C GLU A 280 15.93 -11.27 2.25
N ALA A 281 15.57 -12.29 3.03
CA ALA A 281 14.30 -13.01 2.88
C ALA A 281 13.08 -12.10 3.10
N GLU A 282 13.14 -11.24 4.13
CA GLU A 282 12.09 -10.26 4.41
C GLU A 282 11.94 -9.25 3.28
N ALA A 283 13.06 -8.67 2.81
CA ALA A 283 13.08 -7.70 1.73
C ALA A 283 12.47 -8.29 0.44
N ALA A 284 12.95 -9.46 0.01
CA ALA A 284 12.40 -10.15 -1.16
C ALA A 284 10.90 -10.48 -1.01
N GLY A 285 10.49 -10.96 0.18
CA GLY A 285 9.09 -11.29 0.45
C GLY A 285 8.17 -10.07 0.43
N ARG A 286 8.61 -8.93 0.98
CA ARG A 286 7.89 -7.65 0.89
C ARG A 286 7.78 -7.19 -0.55
N LEU A 287 8.88 -7.15 -1.30
CA LEU A 287 8.86 -6.70 -2.70
C LEU A 287 7.95 -7.55 -3.58
N LYS A 288 7.96 -8.88 -3.42
CA LYS A 288 7.01 -9.77 -4.12
C LYS A 288 5.56 -9.45 -3.75
N THR A 289 5.28 -9.20 -2.47
CA THR A 289 3.95 -8.78 -2.00
C THR A 289 3.53 -7.46 -2.66
N ASN A 290 4.47 -6.52 -2.83
CA ASN A 290 4.24 -5.22 -3.48
C ASN A 290 4.01 -5.33 -4.99
N ARG A 291 4.80 -6.16 -5.65
CA ARG A 291 4.66 -6.41 -7.09
C ARG A 291 3.31 -7.05 -7.41
N ASN A 292 2.84 -7.93 -6.53
CA ASN A 292 1.53 -8.58 -6.56
C ASN A 292 1.18 -9.22 -7.92
N ASN A 293 2.17 -9.81 -8.61
CA ASN A 293 1.91 -10.58 -9.81
C ASN A 293 1.32 -11.96 -9.44
N ALA A 294 0.75 -12.66 -10.42
CA ALA A 294 0.19 -13.99 -10.22
C ALA A 294 1.24 -14.94 -9.63
N GLY A 295 0.97 -15.51 -8.45
CA GLY A 295 1.88 -16.40 -7.72
C GLY A 295 2.74 -15.71 -6.65
N ASP A 296 2.99 -14.40 -6.75
CA ASP A 296 3.94 -13.68 -5.88
C ASP A 296 3.57 -13.78 -4.39
N ARG A 297 2.29 -13.64 -4.05
CA ARG A 297 1.84 -13.76 -2.64
C ARG A 297 2.07 -15.15 -2.07
N ALA A 298 1.91 -16.19 -2.88
CA ALA A 298 2.14 -17.58 -2.46
C ALA A 298 3.64 -17.85 -2.28
N GLU A 299 4.46 -17.35 -3.20
CA GLU A 299 5.93 -17.40 -3.10
C GLU A 299 6.43 -16.63 -1.87
N ALA A 300 6.00 -15.40 -1.66
CA ALA A 300 6.37 -14.57 -0.51
C ALA A 300 6.00 -15.24 0.81
N LYS A 301 4.81 -15.85 0.90
CA LYS A 301 4.38 -16.60 2.08
C LYS A 301 5.27 -17.83 2.34
N THR A 302 5.63 -18.54 1.28
CA THR A 302 6.47 -19.73 1.36
C THR A 302 7.87 -19.34 1.80
N LEU A 303 8.46 -18.32 1.16
CA LEU A 303 9.75 -17.74 1.53
C LEU A 303 9.79 -17.29 2.99
N ALA A 304 8.80 -16.52 3.45
CA ALA A 304 8.76 -16.03 4.82
C ALA A 304 8.66 -17.18 5.85
N THR A 305 7.83 -18.19 5.56
CA THR A 305 7.64 -19.34 6.45
C THR A 305 8.88 -20.24 6.50
N ASP A 306 9.49 -20.52 5.34
CA ASP A 306 10.66 -21.37 5.24
C ASP A 306 11.90 -20.68 5.83
N ALA A 307 12.07 -19.38 5.59
CA ALA A 307 13.14 -18.59 6.18
C ALA A 307 13.01 -18.51 7.71
N ALA A 308 11.80 -18.22 8.24
CA ALA A 308 11.57 -18.20 9.68
C ALA A 308 11.89 -19.56 10.34
N ARG A 309 11.43 -20.65 9.71
CA ARG A 309 11.74 -22.02 10.17
C ARG A 309 13.23 -22.30 10.13
N PHE A 310 13.92 -21.87 9.08
CA PHE A 310 15.37 -22.04 8.95
C PHE A 310 16.11 -21.29 10.06
N LEU A 311 15.80 -20.01 10.29
CA LEU A 311 16.41 -19.21 11.36
C LEU A 311 16.20 -19.85 12.73
N PHE A 312 14.95 -20.20 13.06
CA PHE A 312 14.61 -20.81 14.34
C PHE A 312 15.40 -22.11 14.58
N LEU A 313 15.42 -23.02 13.59
CA LEU A 313 16.12 -24.30 13.71
C LEU A 313 17.64 -24.12 13.83
N GLN A 314 18.24 -23.23 13.02
CA GLN A 314 19.68 -23.02 13.07
C GLN A 314 20.11 -22.29 14.34
N GLN A 315 19.38 -21.25 14.77
CA GLN A 315 19.66 -20.55 16.02
C GLN A 315 19.54 -21.49 17.22
N ALA A 316 18.47 -22.28 17.32
CA ALA A 316 18.28 -23.26 18.39
C ALA A 316 19.40 -24.32 18.39
N LYS A 317 19.82 -24.78 17.20
CA LYS A 317 20.93 -25.72 17.05
C LYS A 317 22.24 -25.13 17.56
N LEU A 318 22.56 -23.89 17.18
CA LEU A 318 23.81 -23.21 17.53
C LEU A 318 23.88 -22.84 19.02
N LEU A 319 22.83 -22.24 19.56
CA LEU A 319 22.77 -21.89 20.99
C LEU A 319 22.67 -23.14 21.87
N GLY A 320 22.00 -24.19 21.40
CA GLY A 320 21.91 -25.48 22.09
C GLY A 320 23.26 -26.19 22.31
N LEU A 321 24.32 -25.80 21.57
CA LEU A 321 25.68 -26.29 21.81
C LEU A 321 26.23 -25.82 23.16
N PHE A 322 25.75 -24.68 23.66
CA PHE A 322 26.24 -23.96 24.82
C PHE A 322 25.09 -23.65 25.81
N PRO A 323 24.55 -24.66 26.51
CA PRO A 323 23.37 -24.49 27.36
C PRO A 323 23.57 -23.60 28.59
N ASN A 324 24.81 -23.28 28.96
CA ASN A 324 25.16 -22.41 30.09
C ASN A 324 25.69 -21.03 29.62
N LEU A 325 25.44 -20.67 28.37
CA LEU A 325 25.89 -19.41 27.79
C LEU A 325 25.08 -18.25 28.37
N ASP A 326 25.75 -17.33 29.06
CA ASP A 326 25.15 -16.05 29.45
C ASP A 326 25.19 -15.12 28.24
N ILE A 327 24.02 -14.73 27.75
CA ILE A 327 23.88 -13.92 26.53
C ILE A 327 24.12 -12.44 26.84
N ASP A 328 24.09 -12.01 28.11
CA ASP A 328 24.25 -10.61 28.50
C ASP A 328 25.73 -10.18 28.65
N ASP A 329 26.68 -11.09 28.50
CA ASP A 329 28.10 -10.78 28.60
C ASP A 329 28.63 -10.12 27.31
N ALA A 330 29.55 -9.16 27.42
CA ALA A 330 30.00 -8.22 26.37
C ALA A 330 30.73 -8.82 25.13
N SER A 331 30.51 -10.11 24.85
CA SER A 331 31.10 -10.95 23.80
C SER A 331 30.56 -10.71 22.38
N GLY A 332 29.81 -9.63 22.13
CA GLY A 332 29.15 -9.37 20.84
C GLY A 332 28.03 -10.35 20.47
N LEU A 333 27.85 -11.42 21.27
CA LEU A 333 26.84 -12.46 21.13
C LEU A 333 25.42 -11.97 21.42
N ALA A 334 25.25 -11.12 22.43
CA ALA A 334 23.98 -10.49 22.77
C ALA A 334 23.36 -9.84 21.53
N GLU A 335 24.16 -9.03 20.85
CA GLU A 335 23.77 -8.29 19.65
C GLU A 335 23.42 -9.23 18.48
N ALA A 336 24.28 -10.21 18.20
CA ALA A 336 24.06 -11.14 17.09
C ALA A 336 22.81 -12.00 17.31
N SER A 337 22.62 -12.52 18.52
CA SER A 337 21.43 -13.29 18.90
C SER A 337 20.15 -12.45 18.83
N LYS A 338 20.22 -11.20 19.32
CA LYS A 338 19.13 -10.23 19.22
C LYS A 338 18.79 -9.92 17.76
N GLY A 339 19.78 -9.76 16.89
CA GLY A 339 19.58 -9.53 15.46
C GLY A 339 18.85 -10.68 14.76
N VAL A 340 19.16 -11.94 15.11
CA VAL A 340 18.43 -13.11 14.58
C VAL A 340 16.98 -13.11 15.08
N ALA A 341 16.75 -12.82 16.37
CA ALA A 341 15.40 -12.76 16.94
C ALA A 341 14.55 -11.67 16.26
N VAL A 342 15.13 -10.50 15.99
CA VAL A 342 14.48 -9.41 15.25
C VAL A 342 14.12 -9.85 13.82
N SER A 343 15.03 -10.54 13.13
CA SER A 343 14.78 -11.04 11.77
C SER A 343 13.68 -12.12 11.74
N LEU A 344 13.64 -12.98 12.75
CA LEU A 344 12.58 -13.98 12.91
C LEU A 344 11.21 -13.32 13.13
N ALA A 345 11.14 -12.36 14.05
CA ALA A 345 9.91 -11.60 14.32
C ALA A 345 9.42 -10.86 13.06
N ALA A 346 10.32 -10.28 12.28
CA ALA A 346 9.98 -9.59 11.03
C ALA A 346 9.39 -10.55 9.97
N LEU A 347 9.95 -11.77 9.84
CA LEU A 347 9.42 -12.78 8.93
C LEU A 347 8.06 -13.32 9.39
N GLU A 348 7.84 -13.48 10.70
CA GLU A 348 6.55 -13.86 11.26
C GLU A 348 5.49 -12.77 11.03
N SER A 349 5.84 -11.50 11.27
CA SER A 349 5.02 -10.33 10.97
C SER A 349 4.71 -10.23 9.47
N LEU A 350 5.69 -10.44 8.60
CA LEU A 350 5.49 -10.49 7.15
C LEU A 350 4.53 -11.62 6.76
N ALA A 351 4.75 -12.85 7.24
CA ALA A 351 3.89 -14.00 6.95
C ALA A 351 2.44 -13.77 7.45
N GLN A 352 2.30 -13.07 8.57
CA GLN A 352 1.02 -12.65 9.11
C GLN A 352 0.38 -11.57 8.22
N SER A 353 1.11 -10.52 7.84
CA SER A 353 0.66 -9.44 6.96
C SER A 353 0.17 -9.95 5.60
N ILE A 354 0.83 -10.96 5.03
CA ILE A 354 0.44 -11.60 3.76
C ILE A 354 -0.89 -12.37 3.91
N ARG A 355 -1.11 -13.07 5.03
CA ARG A 355 -2.40 -13.73 5.33
C ARG A 355 -3.53 -12.72 5.55
N SER A 356 -3.13 -11.59 6.10
CA SER A 356 -3.90 -10.40 6.38
C SER A 356 -4.29 -9.62 5.11
N GLY A 357 -3.56 -9.83 4.01
CA GLY A 357 -3.71 -9.27 2.66
C GLY A 357 -3.88 -7.75 2.53
N SER A 358 -3.57 -6.97 3.58
CA SER A 358 -3.71 -5.51 3.63
C SER A 358 -3.05 -4.82 2.43
N SER A 359 -3.68 -3.77 1.91
CA SER A 359 -3.03 -2.91 0.91
C SER A 359 -1.81 -2.21 1.53
N LEU A 360 -0.80 -1.93 0.71
CA LEU A 360 0.52 -1.50 1.17
C LEU A 360 0.63 -0.07 1.66
N LEU A 361 -0.35 0.77 1.30
CA LEU A 361 -0.42 2.14 1.79
C LEU A 361 -1.44 2.29 2.93
N GLY A 362 -2.10 1.20 3.35
CA GLY A 362 -3.16 1.25 4.36
C GLY A 362 -4.44 1.94 3.89
N PHE A 363 -4.57 2.27 2.60
CA PHE A 363 -5.78 2.80 1.98
C PHE A 363 -6.48 1.71 1.18
N GLU A 364 -7.81 1.66 1.19
CA GLU A 364 -8.52 0.82 0.22
C GLU A 364 -8.33 1.32 -1.20
N ASP A 365 -8.51 0.44 -2.19
CA ASP A 365 -8.42 0.80 -3.60
C ASP A 365 -9.36 1.96 -3.97
N ASP A 366 -10.41 2.22 -3.19
CA ASP A 366 -11.43 3.23 -3.48
C ASP A 366 -11.31 4.57 -2.72
N PHE A 367 -10.33 4.74 -1.83
CA PHE A 367 -10.18 5.95 -1.00
C PHE A 367 -10.17 7.24 -1.85
N LEU A 368 -10.84 8.30 -1.37
CA LEU A 368 -10.91 9.58 -2.07
C LEU A 368 -10.71 10.75 -1.10
N MET A 369 -9.76 11.62 -1.43
CA MET A 369 -9.52 12.89 -0.72
C MET A 369 -9.79 14.06 -1.67
N LEU A 370 -10.91 14.75 -1.46
CA LEU A 370 -11.24 15.97 -2.20
C LEU A 370 -10.63 17.19 -1.53
N VAL A 371 -9.91 17.99 -2.30
CA VAL A 371 -9.25 19.22 -1.89
C VAL A 371 -9.59 20.31 -2.89
N GLN A 372 -10.26 21.36 -2.41
CA GLN A 372 -10.65 22.47 -3.29
C GLN A 372 -9.46 23.29 -3.81
N LYS A 373 -8.48 23.56 -2.93
CA LYS A 373 -7.23 24.26 -3.25
C LYS A 373 -6.23 24.13 -2.10
N PHE A 374 -4.95 24.25 -2.43
CA PHE A 374 -3.89 24.48 -1.46
C PHE A 374 -3.59 25.97 -1.31
N THR A 375 -2.93 26.34 -0.20
CA THR A 375 -2.51 27.73 0.03
C THR A 375 -1.67 28.26 -1.14
N GLY A 376 -2.03 29.43 -1.66
CA GLY A 376 -1.34 30.08 -2.78
C GLY A 376 -1.86 29.71 -4.18
N GLN A 377 -2.78 28.75 -4.28
CA GLN A 377 -3.41 28.38 -5.56
C GLN A 377 -4.63 29.26 -5.89
N SER A 378 -4.98 29.35 -7.19
CA SER A 378 -6.14 30.13 -7.67
C SER A 378 -7.44 29.63 -7.04
N ALA A 379 -8.38 30.56 -6.81
CA ALA A 379 -9.73 30.23 -6.39
C ALA A 379 -10.54 29.53 -7.52
N ASP A 380 -10.12 29.70 -8.77
CA ASP A 380 -10.81 29.19 -9.96
C ASP A 380 -10.62 27.69 -10.20
N ILE A 381 -9.75 27.02 -9.42
CA ILE A 381 -9.57 25.57 -9.51
C ILE A 381 -10.88 24.89 -9.13
N PHE A 382 -11.42 24.10 -10.05
CA PHE A 382 -12.66 23.36 -9.84
C PHE A 382 -12.40 21.96 -9.30
N ASP A 383 -11.57 21.17 -10.00
CA ASP A 383 -11.32 19.77 -9.66
C ASP A 383 -10.14 19.60 -8.69
N SER A 384 -10.29 18.67 -7.74
CA SER A 384 -9.25 18.29 -6.78
C SER A 384 -8.00 17.77 -7.49
N PHE A 385 -8.17 17.07 -8.62
CA PHE A 385 -7.06 16.60 -9.45
C PHE A 385 -6.15 17.76 -9.87
N ASP A 386 -6.71 18.88 -10.33
CA ASP A 386 -5.94 20.03 -10.82
C ASP A 386 -5.19 20.72 -9.65
N ALA A 387 -5.78 20.71 -8.45
CA ALA A 387 -5.11 21.18 -7.24
C ALA A 387 -3.89 20.29 -6.88
N TYR A 388 -4.04 18.97 -6.98
CA TYR A 388 -2.95 18.02 -6.77
C TYR A 388 -1.88 18.10 -7.86
N GLU A 389 -2.28 18.22 -9.13
CA GLU A 389 -1.37 18.37 -10.26
C GLU A 389 -0.44 19.57 -10.04
N LEU A 390 -1.00 20.72 -9.66
CA LEU A 390 -0.20 21.91 -9.33
C LEU A 390 0.69 21.70 -8.09
N ARG A 391 0.19 21.04 -7.04
CA ARG A 391 0.94 20.78 -5.79
C ARG A 391 2.10 19.80 -6.00
N LEU A 392 1.90 18.81 -6.87
CA LEU A 392 2.86 17.74 -7.16
C LEU A 392 3.69 18.00 -8.40
N ASN A 393 3.57 19.19 -9.00
CA ASN A 393 4.33 19.56 -10.17
C ASN A 393 5.85 19.42 -9.88
N PRO A 394 6.55 18.51 -10.58
CA PRO A 394 7.97 18.25 -10.33
C PRO A 394 8.86 19.45 -10.68
N THR A 395 8.35 20.45 -11.40
CA THR A 395 9.08 21.69 -11.70
C THR A 395 9.01 22.75 -10.58
N ASP A 396 8.09 22.61 -9.62
CA ASP A 396 7.93 23.51 -8.48
C ASP A 396 8.82 23.07 -7.30
N LEU A 397 9.68 23.96 -6.81
CA LEU A 397 10.60 23.70 -5.68
C LEU A 397 9.87 23.42 -4.36
N SER A 398 8.63 23.89 -4.22
CA SER A 398 7.81 23.63 -3.03
C SER A 398 7.07 22.29 -3.08
N SER A 399 7.13 21.59 -4.20
CA SER A 399 6.40 20.34 -4.44
C SER A 399 6.99 19.18 -3.62
N PRO A 400 6.16 18.34 -2.96
CA PRO A 400 6.62 17.12 -2.32
C PRO A 400 7.35 16.17 -3.29
N LEU A 401 6.88 16.08 -4.55
CA LEU A 401 7.50 15.23 -5.55
C LEU A 401 8.87 15.77 -5.97
N ARG A 402 9.00 17.09 -6.15
CA ARG A 402 10.30 17.71 -6.43
C ARG A 402 11.28 17.55 -5.26
N TYR A 403 10.77 17.66 -4.03
CA TYR A 403 11.59 17.41 -2.84
C TYR A 403 12.11 15.97 -2.81
N ALA A 404 11.26 14.98 -3.09
CA ALA A 404 11.66 13.57 -3.19
C ALA A 404 12.71 13.34 -4.29
N LEU A 405 12.55 13.93 -5.48
CA LEU A 405 13.56 13.89 -6.55
C LEU A 405 14.91 14.47 -6.09
N SER A 406 14.90 15.60 -5.38
CA SER A 406 16.14 16.24 -4.90
C SER A 406 16.85 15.43 -3.80
N LEU A 407 16.10 14.74 -2.94
CA LEU A 407 16.66 13.85 -1.94
C LEU A 407 17.17 12.55 -2.57
N GLN A 408 16.52 12.05 -3.62
CA GLN A 408 17.04 10.93 -4.41
C GLN A 408 18.38 11.33 -5.06
N ASP A 409 18.48 12.48 -5.73
CA ASP A 409 19.74 12.99 -6.29
C ASP A 409 20.83 13.12 -5.20
N SER A 410 20.46 13.62 -4.02
CA SER A 410 21.37 13.75 -2.87
C SER A 410 21.81 12.40 -2.32
N ALA A 411 20.94 11.40 -2.32
CA ALA A 411 21.26 10.04 -1.90
C ALA A 411 22.19 9.34 -2.91
N VAL A 412 21.96 9.51 -4.22
CA VAL A 412 22.88 9.03 -5.27
C VAL A 412 24.25 9.67 -5.11
N ALA A 413 24.31 11.00 -4.97
CA ALA A 413 25.57 11.71 -4.75
C ALA A 413 26.27 11.28 -3.45
N SER A 414 25.51 11.08 -2.36
CA SER A 414 26.04 10.58 -1.08
C SER A 414 26.66 9.20 -1.22
N TYR A 415 26.06 8.29 -1.99
CA TYR A 415 26.66 6.98 -2.28
C TYR A 415 27.94 7.12 -3.12
N ASP A 416 27.93 7.99 -4.14
CA ASP A 416 29.09 8.23 -5.00
C ASP A 416 30.24 8.92 -4.26
N ASP A 417 29.96 9.66 -3.19
CA ASP A 417 30.95 10.35 -2.35
C ASP A 417 31.39 9.54 -1.12
N TYR A 418 30.53 8.65 -0.61
CA TYR A 418 30.86 7.80 0.53
C TYR A 418 32.05 6.90 0.21
N ARG A 419 33.04 6.92 1.10
CA ARG A 419 34.26 6.11 0.93
C ARG A 419 34.38 5.04 2.02
N GLY A 420 33.58 5.10 3.08
CA GLY A 420 33.62 4.11 4.16
C GLY A 420 34.76 4.33 5.14
N TYR A 421 35.14 5.59 5.38
CA TYR A 421 36.05 5.93 6.47
C TYR A 421 35.34 5.79 7.83
N GLN A 422 36.10 5.54 8.90
CA GLN A 422 35.55 5.32 10.24
C GLN A 422 34.74 6.50 10.77
N ASP A 423 35.23 7.73 10.56
CA ASP A 423 34.57 8.98 10.94
C ASP A 423 33.27 9.22 10.14
N GLN A 424 33.28 8.88 8.86
CA GLN A 424 32.09 8.89 8.02
C GLN A 424 31.06 7.89 8.51
N LEU A 425 31.47 6.67 8.88
CA LEU A 425 30.56 5.66 9.41
C LEU A 425 29.92 6.09 10.74
N GLU A 426 30.71 6.64 11.67
CA GLU A 426 30.22 7.18 12.94
C GLU A 426 29.21 8.31 12.72
N THR A 427 29.51 9.24 11.81
CA THR A 427 28.62 10.33 11.43
C THR A 427 27.31 9.82 10.83
N GLN A 428 27.38 8.85 9.93
CA GLN A 428 26.20 8.25 9.30
C GLN A 428 25.31 7.54 10.31
N LEU A 429 25.89 6.74 11.21
CA LEU A 429 25.13 6.04 12.25
C LEU A 429 24.43 7.04 13.19
N SER A 430 25.12 8.11 13.61
CA SER A 430 24.52 9.18 14.41
C SER A 430 23.32 9.83 13.72
N TYR A 431 23.44 10.16 12.43
CA TYR A 431 22.33 10.78 11.68
C TYR A 431 21.16 9.82 11.41
N ILE A 432 21.45 8.52 11.26
CA ILE A 432 20.41 7.49 11.14
C ILE A 432 19.64 7.38 12.45
N THR A 433 20.34 7.37 13.59
CA THR A 433 19.70 7.34 14.92
C THR A 433 18.78 8.54 15.12
N GLU A 434 19.28 9.77 14.89
CA GLU A 434 18.49 11.01 15.06
C GLU A 434 17.24 11.02 14.17
N ALA A 435 17.38 10.65 12.88
CA ALA A 435 16.24 10.61 11.97
C ALA A 435 15.19 9.55 12.36
N ALA A 436 15.63 8.38 12.84
CA ALA A 436 14.73 7.32 13.28
C ALA A 436 14.01 7.69 14.59
N GLU A 437 14.70 8.31 15.55
CA GLU A 437 14.09 8.83 16.78
C GLU A 437 13.03 9.90 16.50
N ASP A 438 13.31 10.85 15.60
CA ASP A 438 12.37 11.89 15.21
C ASP A 438 11.12 11.32 14.52
N ARG A 439 11.26 10.31 13.65
CA ARG A 439 10.10 9.67 13.02
C ARG A 439 9.30 8.84 14.03
N LEU A 440 9.97 8.13 14.94
CA LEU A 440 9.30 7.42 16.03
C LEU A 440 8.51 8.37 16.93
N TYR A 441 9.05 9.55 17.24
CA TYR A 441 8.34 10.58 17.99
C TYR A 441 7.05 11.03 17.25
N GLN A 442 7.07 11.17 15.93
CA GLN A 442 5.86 11.50 15.15
C GLN A 442 4.78 10.41 15.23
N LEU A 443 5.22 9.14 15.19
CA LEU A 443 4.34 7.97 15.25
C LEU A 443 3.72 7.77 16.63
N THR A 444 4.54 7.79 17.68
CA THR A 444 4.15 7.42 19.05
C THR A 444 3.84 8.61 19.95
N GLY A 445 4.39 9.79 19.66
CA GLY A 445 4.25 11.00 20.47
C GLY A 445 5.28 11.13 21.61
N ALA A 446 6.22 10.20 21.73
CA ALA A 446 7.27 10.18 22.77
C ALA A 446 8.58 9.63 22.20
N TYR A 447 9.71 9.89 22.87
CA TYR A 447 11.00 9.35 22.44
C TYR A 447 11.23 7.93 22.98
N PRO A 448 12.02 7.09 22.29
CA PRO A 448 12.37 5.77 22.80
C PRO A 448 13.02 5.84 24.19
N GLY A 449 12.50 5.06 25.14
CA GLY A 449 12.95 5.05 26.54
C GLY A 449 12.05 5.84 27.50
N ASP A 450 11.14 6.68 26.99
CA ASP A 450 10.10 7.32 27.81
C ASP A 450 8.98 6.32 28.16
N PRO A 451 8.40 6.34 29.38
CA PRO A 451 7.27 5.48 29.74
C PRO A 451 6.06 5.62 28.80
N GLU A 452 5.84 6.81 28.25
CA GLU A 452 4.77 7.14 27.32
C GLU A 452 4.96 6.51 25.93
N PHE A 453 6.18 6.12 25.56
CA PHE A 453 6.51 5.49 24.28
C PHE A 453 5.81 4.13 24.08
N GLU A 454 5.62 3.41 25.18
CA GLU A 454 4.99 2.09 25.25
C GLU A 454 3.46 2.15 25.09
N ARG A 455 2.89 3.36 25.20
CA ARG A 455 1.44 3.63 25.18
C ARG A 455 1.06 4.73 24.19
N PRO A 456 1.29 4.51 22.88
CA PRO A 456 0.90 5.49 21.86
C PRO A 456 -0.63 5.68 21.78
N ASP A 457 -1.41 4.75 22.33
CA ASP A 457 -2.87 4.86 22.51
C ASP A 457 -3.30 6.00 23.45
N ALA A 458 -2.39 6.46 24.32
CA ALA A 458 -2.64 7.50 25.30
C ALA A 458 -2.06 8.87 24.90
N ASN A 459 -1.26 8.95 23.84
CA ASN A 459 -0.53 10.15 23.46
C ASN A 459 -1.32 10.99 22.45
N GLU A 460 -2.11 11.95 22.93
CA GLU A 460 -2.96 12.78 22.08
C GLU A 460 -2.16 13.51 20.98
N GLY A 461 -2.55 13.29 19.73
CA GLY A 461 -1.97 13.97 18.57
C GLY A 461 -0.84 13.22 17.85
N CYS A 462 -0.36 12.08 18.36
CA CYS A 462 0.52 11.19 17.59
C CYS A 462 -0.24 10.49 16.46
N GLU A 463 0.46 9.97 15.44
CA GLU A 463 -0.19 9.36 14.27
C GLU A 463 -1.01 8.12 14.63
N ILE A 464 -0.47 7.25 15.50
CA ILE A 464 -1.17 6.04 15.98
C ILE A 464 -2.45 6.41 16.75
N TRP A 465 -2.39 7.40 17.63
CA TRP A 465 -3.57 7.85 18.40
C TRP A 465 -4.67 8.39 17.49
N MET A 466 -4.33 9.22 16.50
CA MET A 466 -5.32 9.74 15.55
C MET A 466 -5.96 8.63 14.72
N GLN A 467 -5.18 7.61 14.39
CA GLN A 467 -5.66 6.44 13.68
C GLN A 467 -6.67 5.65 14.52
N LEU A 468 -6.38 5.42 15.80
CA LEU A 468 -7.31 4.82 16.76
C LEU A 468 -8.60 5.63 16.90
N LYS A 469 -8.53 6.97 16.89
CA LYS A 469 -9.75 7.80 16.90
C LYS A 469 -10.57 7.68 15.63
N SER A 470 -9.93 7.45 14.49
CA SER A 470 -10.61 7.24 13.21
C SER A 470 -11.39 5.92 13.21
N ILE A 471 -10.82 4.88 13.83
CA ILE A 471 -11.50 3.60 14.09
C ILE A 471 -12.71 3.80 15.02
N ASP A 472 -12.55 4.53 16.13
CA ASP A 472 -13.65 4.82 17.06
C ASP A 472 -14.83 5.53 16.38
N ILE A 473 -14.54 6.49 15.49
CA ILE A 473 -15.55 7.24 14.72
C ILE A 473 -16.31 6.31 13.77
N ALA A 474 -15.61 5.47 12.99
CA ALA A 474 -16.25 4.53 12.07
C ALA A 474 -17.20 3.57 12.80
N LYS A 475 -16.82 3.09 14.00
CA LYS A 475 -17.69 2.28 14.86
C LYS A 475 -18.95 3.03 15.29
N LEU A 476 -18.80 4.28 15.72
CA LEU A 476 -19.92 5.10 16.16
C LEU A 476 -20.93 5.34 15.02
N GLN A 477 -20.44 5.49 13.78
CA GLN A 477 -21.28 5.62 12.60
C GLN A 477 -22.12 4.37 12.33
N ILE A 478 -21.52 3.16 12.42
CA ILE A 478 -22.25 1.89 12.30
C ILE A 478 -23.35 1.79 13.36
N GLN A 479 -23.03 2.18 14.61
CA GLN A 479 -23.99 2.17 15.72
C GLN A 479 -25.13 3.17 15.52
N ARG A 480 -24.82 4.36 14.99
CA ARG A 480 -25.81 5.39 14.67
C ARG A 480 -26.74 4.93 13.54
N ASN A 481 -26.19 4.43 12.44
CA ASN A 481 -26.97 3.93 11.31
C ASN A 481 -27.90 2.80 11.75
N ARG A 482 -27.43 1.90 12.61
CA ARG A 482 -28.27 0.87 13.25
C ARG A 482 -29.48 1.45 13.97
N ALA A 483 -29.28 2.49 14.78
CA ALA A 483 -30.36 3.12 15.52
C ALA A 483 -31.36 3.82 14.58
N GLU A 484 -30.87 4.52 13.55
CA GLU A 484 -31.71 5.19 12.56
C GLU A 484 -32.51 4.18 11.70
N ILE A 485 -31.90 3.07 11.27
CA ILE A 485 -32.59 1.97 10.57
C ILE A 485 -33.69 1.38 11.46
N SER A 486 -33.41 1.14 12.75
CA SER A 486 -34.41 0.63 13.69
C SER A 486 -35.60 1.57 13.85
N ASN A 487 -35.37 2.90 13.85
CA ASN A 487 -36.44 3.88 13.94
C ASN A 487 -37.29 3.93 12.66
N LEU A 488 -36.65 3.84 11.49
CA LEU A 488 -37.37 3.79 10.21
C LEU A 488 -38.13 2.46 10.02
N GLU A 489 -37.59 1.34 10.51
CA GLU A 489 -38.29 0.04 10.50
C GLU A 489 -39.59 0.12 11.31
N GLU A 490 -39.55 0.78 12.46
CA GLU A 490 -40.73 1.05 13.28
C GLU A 490 -41.77 1.90 12.51
N GLU A 491 -41.31 2.95 11.83
CA GLU A 491 -42.17 3.84 11.05
C GLU A 491 -42.80 3.12 9.84
N VAL A 492 -42.03 2.28 9.14
CA VAL A 492 -42.54 1.42 8.07
C VAL A 492 -43.57 0.43 8.60
N ARG A 493 -43.32 -0.19 9.77
CA ARG A 493 -44.26 -1.12 10.38
C ARG A 493 -45.60 -0.44 10.70
N ILE A 494 -45.55 0.75 11.29
CA ILE A 494 -46.75 1.56 11.60
C ILE A 494 -47.53 1.89 10.31
N GLU A 495 -46.85 2.30 9.24
CA GLU A 495 -47.50 2.66 7.97
C GLU A 495 -48.10 1.45 7.23
N VAL A 496 -47.47 0.27 7.34
CA VAL A 496 -47.97 -1.00 6.80
C VAL A 496 -49.19 -1.50 7.60
N GLU A 497 -49.13 -1.46 8.92
CA GLU A 497 -50.26 -1.80 9.81
C GLU A 497 -51.48 -0.90 9.55
N ARG A 498 -51.24 0.40 9.29
CA ARG A 498 -52.27 1.36 8.92
C ARG A 498 -52.96 1.00 7.59
N SER A 499 -52.20 0.56 6.59
CA SER A 499 -52.72 0.14 5.29
C SER A 499 -53.58 -1.13 5.36
N GLN A 500 -53.37 -2.00 6.35
CA GLN A 500 -54.20 -3.20 6.58
C GLN A 500 -55.61 -2.87 7.10
N SER A 501 -55.82 -1.70 7.70
CA SER A 501 -57.13 -1.26 8.21
C SER A 501 -58.12 -0.83 7.10
N VAL A 502 -57.64 -0.66 5.86
CA VAL A 502 -58.45 -0.30 4.68
C VAL A 502 -58.90 -1.58 3.95
N GLN A 503 -60.18 -1.93 4.09
CA GLN A 503 -60.68 -3.31 4.15
C GLN A 503 -60.96 -4.04 2.81
N SER A 504 -60.10 -3.97 1.78
CA SER A 504 -60.35 -4.74 0.52
C SER A 504 -59.16 -5.40 -0.19
N THR A 505 -57.97 -5.47 0.41
CA THR A 505 -56.75 -5.88 -0.34
C THR A 505 -55.91 -6.97 0.37
N PHE A 506 -56.53 -7.95 1.02
CA PHE A 506 -55.80 -8.95 1.85
C PHE A 506 -54.82 -9.88 1.10
N VAL A 507 -55.05 -10.22 -0.18
CA VAL A 507 -54.19 -11.14 -0.94
C VAL A 507 -53.03 -10.42 -1.64
N TYR A 508 -53.24 -9.19 -2.11
CA TYR A 508 -52.21 -8.37 -2.75
C TYR A 508 -51.21 -7.80 -1.71
N TYR A 509 -51.66 -7.50 -0.49
CA TYR A 509 -50.76 -7.11 0.60
C TYR A 509 -49.97 -8.28 1.21
N GLY A 510 -50.47 -9.51 1.20
CA GLY A 510 -49.72 -10.68 1.71
C GLY A 510 -48.43 -10.97 0.92
N ASN A 511 -48.48 -10.83 -0.41
CA ASN A 511 -47.28 -10.95 -1.26
C ASN A 511 -46.32 -9.75 -1.07
N LYS A 512 -46.86 -8.53 -0.88
CA LYS A 512 -46.03 -7.36 -0.55
C LYS A 512 -45.39 -7.49 0.83
N GLN A 513 -46.09 -8.00 1.84
CA GLN A 513 -45.58 -8.23 3.19
C GLN A 513 -44.46 -9.27 3.21
N ALA A 514 -44.62 -10.37 2.46
CA ALA A 514 -43.56 -11.37 2.30
C ALA A 514 -42.29 -10.75 1.66
N SER A 515 -42.46 -9.95 0.61
CA SER A 515 -41.33 -9.20 0.04
C SER A 515 -40.74 -8.22 1.05
N LEU A 516 -41.56 -7.45 1.77
CA LEU A 516 -41.11 -6.43 2.73
C LEU A 516 -40.32 -7.07 3.89
N THR A 517 -40.73 -8.26 4.31
CA THR A 517 -40.05 -9.06 5.36
C THR A 517 -38.74 -9.62 4.84
N GLU A 518 -38.69 -10.11 3.59
CA GLU A 518 -37.46 -10.52 2.91
C GLU A 518 -36.48 -9.34 2.77
N TRP A 519 -36.98 -8.16 2.41
CA TRP A 519 -36.21 -6.92 2.25
C TRP A 519 -35.64 -6.41 3.58
N ILE A 520 -36.46 -6.36 4.65
CA ILE A 520 -35.99 -6.02 6.00
C ILE A 520 -34.98 -7.08 6.49
N GLY A 521 -35.19 -8.35 6.16
CA GLY A 521 -34.23 -9.43 6.43
C GLY A 521 -32.86 -9.19 5.79
N HIS A 522 -32.81 -8.69 4.56
CA HIS A 522 -31.55 -8.32 3.89
C HIS A 522 -30.89 -7.08 4.51
N ILE A 523 -31.65 -6.04 4.85
CA ILE A 523 -31.14 -4.83 5.53
C ILE A 523 -30.55 -5.21 6.90
N ASN A 524 -31.23 -6.09 7.64
CA ASN A 524 -30.76 -6.58 8.93
C ASN A 524 -29.51 -7.47 8.80
N ALA A 525 -29.37 -8.23 7.71
CA ALA A 525 -28.16 -8.99 7.43
C ALA A 525 -26.95 -8.08 7.12
N ALA A 526 -27.15 -7.04 6.30
CA ALA A 526 -26.15 -6.01 6.03
C ALA A 526 -25.69 -5.29 7.32
N GLN A 527 -26.64 -4.97 8.20
CA GLN A 527 -26.34 -4.35 9.49
C GLN A 527 -25.69 -5.33 10.49
N ALA A 528 -26.07 -6.61 10.46
CA ALA A 528 -25.45 -7.64 11.30
C ALA A 528 -23.97 -7.80 10.97
N PHE A 529 -23.62 -7.84 9.68
CA PHE A 529 -22.25 -7.85 9.20
C PHE A 529 -21.43 -6.66 9.74
N ALA A 530 -21.95 -5.43 9.60
CA ALA A 530 -21.28 -4.23 10.10
C ALA A 530 -21.09 -4.25 11.63
N ASN A 531 -22.08 -4.76 12.37
CA ASN A 531 -22.02 -4.90 13.83
C ASN A 531 -20.99 -5.95 14.27
N GLU A 532 -20.90 -7.08 13.57
CA GLU A 532 -19.91 -8.13 13.85
C GLU A 532 -18.49 -7.60 13.68
N LEU A 533 -18.26 -6.80 12.64
CA LEU A 533 -16.98 -6.15 12.40
C LEU A 533 -16.63 -5.11 13.47
N ALA A 534 -17.60 -4.27 13.86
CA ALA A 534 -17.42 -3.31 14.94
C ALA A 534 -17.07 -4.00 16.27
N ALA A 535 -17.75 -5.10 16.59
CA ALA A 535 -17.49 -5.90 17.79
C ALA A 535 -16.12 -6.59 17.77
N ALA A 536 -15.66 -7.07 16.59
CA ALA A 536 -14.32 -7.62 16.44
C ALA A 536 -13.22 -6.56 16.69
N ALA A 537 -13.49 -5.30 16.30
CA ALA A 537 -12.57 -4.19 16.51
C ALA A 537 -12.56 -3.66 17.97
N ASP A 538 -13.54 -3.97 18.81
CA ASP A 538 -13.59 -3.53 20.23
C ASP A 538 -12.57 -4.22 21.13
N GLY A 539 -12.04 -5.37 20.72
CA GLY A 539 -10.98 -6.04 21.45
C GLY A 539 -9.58 -5.50 21.14
N ILE A 540 -9.41 -4.48 20.30
CA ILE A 540 -8.08 -4.01 19.85
C ILE A 540 -7.46 -3.09 20.89
N SER A 541 -6.30 -3.49 21.42
CA SER A 541 -5.43 -2.66 22.25
C SER A 541 -4.04 -2.59 21.64
N VAL A 542 -3.47 -1.38 21.57
CA VAL A 542 -2.06 -1.17 21.14
C VAL A 542 -1.24 -1.04 22.41
N SER A 543 -0.44 -2.06 22.72
CA SER A 543 0.49 -2.03 23.85
C SER A 543 1.78 -2.72 23.48
N GLY A 544 2.91 -2.10 23.87
CA GLY A 544 4.22 -2.74 23.94
C GLY A 544 5.31 -2.11 23.07
N GLY A 545 6.51 -2.15 23.63
CA GLY A 545 7.77 -1.78 23.03
C GLY A 545 8.53 -2.97 22.50
N PHE A 546 9.81 -2.72 22.23
CA PHE A 546 10.84 -3.44 21.47
C PHE A 546 10.75 -4.98 21.25
N LEU A 547 9.93 -5.73 22.00
CA LEU A 547 9.69 -7.17 21.81
C LEU A 547 8.22 -7.61 21.72
N SER A 548 7.24 -6.71 21.80
CA SER A 548 5.82 -7.10 21.79
C SER A 548 4.87 -5.93 21.56
N ALA A 549 4.99 -5.19 20.44
CA ALA A 549 3.85 -4.39 19.95
C ALA A 549 2.76 -5.35 19.41
N THR A 550 2.06 -6.03 20.30
CA THR A 550 0.94 -6.91 19.92
C THR A 550 -0.35 -6.11 19.97
N VAL A 551 -1.07 -6.09 18.85
CA VAL A 551 -2.51 -5.82 18.87
C VAL A 551 -3.17 -6.99 19.61
N SER A 552 -3.43 -6.83 20.91
CA SER A 552 -3.99 -7.89 21.73
C SER A 552 -5.52 -7.77 21.77
N VAL A 553 -6.19 -8.80 21.22
CA VAL A 553 -7.61 -9.11 21.44
C VAL A 553 -7.65 -10.14 22.56
N SER A 554 -8.57 -10.00 23.52
CA SER A 554 -8.67 -10.87 24.70
C SER A 554 -8.61 -12.39 24.35
N PRO A 555 -8.16 -13.24 25.28
CA PRO A 555 -7.32 -14.41 25.02
C PRO A 555 -7.92 -15.45 24.05
N GLY A 556 -7.24 -15.69 22.92
CA GLY A 556 -7.52 -16.85 22.06
C GLY A 556 -7.10 -16.74 20.59
N ALA A 557 -6.82 -15.55 20.06
CA ALA A 557 -6.47 -15.38 18.65
C ALA A 557 -5.23 -14.47 18.49
N ALA A 558 -4.25 -14.97 17.73
CA ALA A 558 -3.01 -14.26 17.43
C ALA A 558 -3.29 -12.89 16.76
N ALA A 559 -2.42 -11.93 17.05
CA ALA A 559 -2.47 -10.49 16.78
C ALA A 559 -2.67 -10.05 15.31
N HIS A 560 -2.84 -10.98 14.37
CA HIS A 560 -3.07 -10.71 12.95
C HIS A 560 -4.21 -11.54 12.33
N ALA A 561 -4.97 -12.26 13.16
CA ALA A 561 -6.18 -12.99 12.71
C ALA A 561 -7.32 -12.05 12.30
N VAL A 562 -7.29 -10.80 12.76
CA VAL A 562 -8.26 -9.75 12.41
C VAL A 562 -8.23 -9.53 10.91
N ASN A 563 -7.11 -9.13 10.32
CA ASN A 563 -7.05 -8.80 8.90
C ASN A 563 -7.47 -9.95 7.95
N SER A 564 -7.21 -11.23 8.22
CA SER A 564 -7.65 -12.31 7.32
C SER A 564 -9.16 -12.60 7.39
N VAL A 565 -9.77 -12.51 8.58
CA VAL A 565 -11.23 -12.64 8.76
C VAL A 565 -11.92 -11.39 8.24
N VAL A 566 -11.33 -10.23 8.54
CA VAL A 566 -11.79 -8.92 8.12
C VAL A 566 -11.69 -8.73 6.61
N GLN A 567 -10.68 -9.29 5.93
CA GLN A 567 -10.58 -9.22 4.47
C GLN A 567 -11.50 -10.18 3.75
N ALA A 568 -11.65 -11.41 4.22
CA ALA A 568 -12.67 -12.31 3.70
C ALA A 568 -14.07 -11.70 3.88
N ALA A 569 -14.31 -11.09 5.05
CA ALA A 569 -15.51 -10.32 5.34
C ALA A 569 -15.62 -9.07 4.45
N ALA A 570 -14.53 -8.34 4.17
CA ALA A 570 -14.56 -7.13 3.34
C ALA A 570 -14.76 -7.43 1.86
N GLU A 571 -14.19 -8.51 1.33
CA GLU A 571 -14.45 -8.98 -0.04
C GLU A 571 -15.91 -9.45 -0.20
N GLU A 572 -16.42 -10.20 0.79
CA GLU A 572 -17.84 -10.60 0.84
C GLU A 572 -18.75 -9.39 1.00
N GLY A 573 -18.40 -8.45 1.89
CA GLY A 573 -19.12 -7.21 2.17
C GLY A 573 -19.12 -6.24 1.00
N LYS A 574 -18.02 -6.15 0.24
CA LYS A 574 -17.96 -5.38 -1.02
C LYS A 574 -18.87 -5.97 -2.08
N GLY A 575 -18.90 -7.30 -2.22
CA GLY A 575 -19.85 -7.98 -3.10
C GLY A 575 -21.31 -7.79 -2.69
N GLN A 576 -21.59 -7.78 -1.38
CA GLN A 576 -22.93 -7.48 -0.84
C GLN A 576 -23.31 -6.01 -1.07
N LEU A 577 -22.38 -5.07 -0.86
CA LEU A 577 -22.57 -3.64 -1.08
C LEU A 577 -22.85 -3.32 -2.55
N GLU A 578 -22.10 -3.93 -3.47
CA GLU A 578 -22.37 -3.83 -4.91
C GLU A 578 -23.79 -4.34 -5.21
N ALA A 579 -24.16 -5.53 -4.72
CA ALA A 579 -25.51 -6.07 -4.91
C ALA A 579 -26.64 -5.19 -4.34
N ASP A 580 -26.41 -4.50 -3.21
CA ASP A 580 -27.41 -3.63 -2.60
C ASP A 580 -27.56 -2.28 -3.32
N LYS A 581 -26.46 -1.74 -3.87
CA LYS A 581 -26.47 -0.59 -4.81
C LYS A 581 -27.26 -0.93 -6.08
N GLU A 582 -27.03 -2.09 -6.67
CA GLU A 582 -27.74 -2.55 -7.88
C GLU A 582 -29.25 -2.66 -7.67
N ARG A 583 -29.67 -3.19 -6.52
CA ARG A 583 -31.08 -3.27 -6.15
C ARG A 583 -31.68 -1.87 -5.98
N LEU A 584 -30.90 -0.90 -5.51
CA LEU A 584 -31.41 0.46 -5.22
C LEU A 584 -31.69 1.21 -6.53
N ALA A 585 -30.77 1.12 -7.48
CA ALA A 585 -30.94 1.67 -8.82
C ALA A 585 -32.11 1.02 -9.60
N ALA A 586 -32.41 -0.26 -9.36
CA ALA A 586 -33.58 -0.92 -9.95
C ALA A 586 -34.91 -0.43 -9.35
N GLN A 587 -34.95 -0.12 -8.06
CA GLN A 587 -36.13 0.40 -7.38
C GLN A 587 -36.50 1.80 -7.85
N GLU A 588 -35.52 2.68 -8.08
CA GLU A 588 -35.77 4.01 -8.67
C GLU A 588 -36.45 3.94 -10.05
N ASN A 589 -36.21 2.87 -10.81
CA ASN A 589 -36.78 2.67 -12.14
C ASN A 589 -38.16 1.99 -12.12
N ALA A 590 -38.53 1.35 -11.00
CA ALA A 590 -39.78 0.62 -10.87
C ALA A 590 -40.90 1.57 -10.38
N LYS A 591 -41.57 2.28 -11.29
CA LYS A 591 -42.81 3.00 -10.94
C LYS A 591 -43.85 2.03 -10.37
N LEU A 592 -44.10 2.10 -9.06
CA LEU A 592 -45.25 1.45 -8.44
C LEU A 592 -46.52 2.24 -8.78
N GLU A 593 -47.14 1.92 -9.92
CA GLU A 593 -48.47 2.43 -10.22
C GLU A 593 -49.50 1.90 -9.21
N ASN A 594 -50.26 2.85 -8.65
CA ASN A 594 -51.40 2.72 -7.73
C ASN A 594 -51.06 2.47 -6.24
N ILE A 595 -51.12 3.56 -5.46
CA ILE A 595 -51.84 3.77 -4.17
C ILE A 595 -51.08 4.81 -3.31
N GLU A 596 -51.79 5.81 -2.78
CA GLU A 596 -51.29 6.97 -2.00
C GLU A 596 -50.43 6.60 -0.76
N ASN A 597 -50.65 5.45 -0.12
CA ASN A 597 -49.83 4.97 1.01
C ASN A 597 -48.55 4.21 0.58
N ALA A 598 -48.44 3.80 -0.69
CA ALA A 598 -47.29 3.03 -1.18
C ALA A 598 -46.04 3.91 -1.38
N ALA A 599 -46.22 5.16 -1.82
CA ALA A 599 -45.13 6.10 -2.08
C ALA A 599 -44.37 6.51 -0.81
N LYS A 600 -45.07 6.64 0.33
CA LYS A 600 -44.44 6.94 1.63
C LYS A 600 -43.65 5.75 2.17
N VAL A 601 -44.21 4.53 2.11
CA VAL A 601 -43.49 3.30 2.48
C VAL A 601 -42.26 3.09 1.60
N GLU A 602 -42.39 3.35 0.30
CA GLU A 602 -41.29 3.29 -0.66
C GLU A 602 -40.18 4.30 -0.33
N THR A 603 -40.55 5.54 0.03
CA THR A 603 -39.59 6.59 0.45
C THR A 603 -38.86 6.21 1.73
N LEU A 604 -39.57 5.70 2.74
CA LEU A 604 -38.96 5.24 4.01
C LEU A 604 -38.04 4.04 3.78
N MET A 605 -38.43 3.09 2.93
CA MET A 605 -37.60 1.96 2.55
C MET A 605 -36.34 2.37 1.77
N LEU A 606 -36.47 3.33 0.85
CA LEU A 606 -35.33 3.91 0.13
C LEU A 606 -34.35 4.54 1.12
N GLY A 607 -34.87 5.25 2.14
CA GLY A 607 -34.09 5.79 3.25
C GLY A 607 -33.39 4.72 4.09
N MET A 608 -34.08 3.66 4.50
CA MET A 608 -33.48 2.54 5.26
C MET A 608 -32.35 1.87 4.50
N LYS A 609 -32.56 1.61 3.20
CA LYS A 609 -31.57 0.94 2.37
C LYS A 609 -30.36 1.83 2.09
N THR A 610 -30.59 3.12 1.96
CA THR A 610 -29.53 4.11 1.91
C THR A 610 -28.67 4.07 3.17
N LEU A 611 -29.28 4.05 4.36
CA LEU A 611 -28.55 3.92 5.63
C LEU A 611 -27.84 2.57 5.79
N ALA A 612 -28.39 1.49 5.22
CA ALA A 612 -27.75 0.17 5.22
C ALA A 612 -26.48 0.16 4.36
N ILE A 613 -26.53 0.79 3.18
CA ILE A 613 -25.36 1.04 2.32
C ILE A 613 -24.32 1.88 3.08
N ASP A 614 -24.75 2.99 3.71
CA ASP A 614 -23.86 3.83 4.52
C ASP A 614 -23.21 3.04 5.68
N SER A 615 -23.91 2.06 6.27
CA SER A 615 -23.41 1.19 7.35
C SER A 615 -22.40 0.16 6.85
N GLN A 616 -22.65 -0.46 5.69
CA GLN A 616 -21.70 -1.35 5.02
C GLN A 616 -20.43 -0.59 4.60
N GLU A 617 -20.56 0.62 4.07
CA GLU A 617 -19.43 1.48 3.72
C GLU A 617 -18.64 1.90 4.98
N ALA A 618 -19.31 2.20 6.10
CA ALA A 618 -18.64 2.47 7.37
C ALA A 618 -17.89 1.24 7.94
N ALA A 619 -18.37 0.03 7.67
CA ALA A 619 -17.70 -1.22 8.03
C ALA A 619 -16.46 -1.49 7.16
N ILE A 620 -16.59 -1.30 5.85
CA ILE A 620 -15.46 -1.34 4.91
C ILE A 620 -14.40 -0.32 5.36
N LEU A 621 -14.81 0.90 5.63
CA LEU A 621 -13.97 1.94 6.18
C LEU A 621 -13.27 1.57 7.49
N LEU A 622 -13.96 0.94 8.44
CA LEU A 622 -13.36 0.43 9.67
C LEU A 622 -12.20 -0.54 9.35
N THR A 623 -12.35 -1.37 8.32
CA THR A 623 -11.28 -2.26 7.83
C THR A 623 -10.08 -1.47 7.31
N GLN A 624 -10.31 -0.38 6.57
CA GLN A 624 -9.24 0.51 6.09
C GLN A 624 -8.43 1.07 7.26
N GLU A 625 -9.12 1.62 8.24
CA GLU A 625 -8.47 2.28 9.36
C GLU A 625 -7.67 1.27 10.21
N LEU A 626 -8.08 0.00 10.23
CA LEU A 626 -7.33 -1.10 10.83
C LEU A 626 -6.08 -1.49 10.01
N GLY A 627 -6.20 -1.55 8.68
CA GLY A 627 -5.06 -1.77 7.78
C GLY A 627 -4.00 -0.68 7.92
N ARG A 628 -4.43 0.59 8.02
CA ARG A 628 -3.53 1.72 8.24
C ARG A 628 -2.86 1.69 9.62
N LEU A 629 -3.60 1.30 10.66
CA LEU A 629 -3.01 1.08 11.98
C LEU A 629 -1.92 0.00 11.93
N ALA A 630 -2.17 -1.11 11.23
CA ALA A 630 -1.17 -2.17 11.05
C ALA A 630 0.07 -1.68 10.31
N ALA A 631 -0.08 -0.83 9.29
CA ALA A 631 1.04 -0.23 8.56
C ALA A 631 1.88 0.70 9.46
N LEU A 632 1.24 1.56 10.27
CA LEU A 632 1.94 2.45 11.21
C LEU A 632 2.68 1.67 12.30
N ILE A 633 2.11 0.56 12.78
CA ILE A 633 2.79 -0.35 13.72
C ILE A 633 3.99 -1.00 13.04
N GLY A 634 3.84 -1.48 11.80
CA GLY A 634 4.95 -2.05 11.04
C GLY A 634 6.09 -1.06 10.79
N GLU A 635 5.78 0.22 10.55
CA GLU A 635 6.77 1.29 10.42
C GLU A 635 7.49 1.55 11.76
N LYS A 636 6.74 1.59 12.86
CA LYS A 636 7.31 1.73 14.21
C LYS A 636 8.33 0.61 14.49
N ASP A 637 7.96 -0.65 14.25
CA ASP A 637 8.82 -1.81 14.50
C ASP A 637 10.12 -1.74 13.67
N GLU A 638 10.03 -1.27 12.42
CA GLU A 638 11.19 -1.09 11.53
C GLU A 638 12.16 -0.01 12.02
N LEU A 639 11.63 1.11 12.52
CA LEU A 639 12.44 2.20 13.04
C LEU A 639 13.09 1.83 14.37
N GLU A 640 12.37 1.13 15.25
CA GLU A 640 12.94 0.60 16.50
C GLU A 640 14.08 -0.38 16.21
N ARG A 641 13.94 -1.21 15.18
CA ARG A 641 15.03 -2.05 14.68
C ARG A 641 16.22 -1.22 14.22
N THR A 642 15.98 -0.20 13.41
CA THR A 642 17.04 0.70 12.92
C THR A 642 17.79 1.36 14.08
N LEU A 643 17.10 1.73 15.17
CA LEU A 643 17.73 2.27 16.38
C LEU A 643 18.57 1.26 17.13
N ALA A 644 18.10 0.02 17.28
CA ALA A 644 18.87 -1.02 17.95
C ALA A 644 20.20 -1.34 17.23
N GLU A 645 20.28 -1.02 15.94
CA GLU A 645 21.44 -1.34 15.08
C GLU A 645 22.34 -0.14 14.81
N SER A 646 21.84 1.09 14.94
CA SER A 646 22.57 2.32 14.60
C SER A 646 23.32 2.98 15.77
N GLY A 647 23.36 2.33 16.94
CA GLY A 647 24.02 2.89 18.12
C GLY A 647 25.46 3.32 17.86
N ALA A 648 25.80 4.57 18.13
CA ALA A 648 27.12 5.15 17.84
C ALA A 648 28.29 4.40 18.49
N SER A 649 28.07 3.73 19.62
CA SER A 649 29.08 2.88 20.29
C SER A 649 29.54 1.68 19.45
N LEU A 650 28.75 1.28 18.44
CA LEU A 650 29.04 0.16 17.54
C LEU A 650 29.88 0.59 16.34
N ALA A 651 30.01 1.89 16.03
CA ALA A 651 30.68 2.39 14.83
C ALA A 651 32.14 1.90 14.71
N GLY A 652 32.91 1.99 15.81
CA GLY A 652 34.30 1.54 15.84
C GLY A 652 34.43 0.03 15.66
N ARG A 653 33.48 -0.77 16.18
CA ARG A 653 33.44 -2.22 16.00
C ARG A 653 33.02 -2.60 14.59
N TYR A 654 32.01 -1.94 14.03
CA TYR A 654 31.52 -2.20 12.67
C TYR A 654 32.53 -1.82 11.61
N PHE A 655 33.31 -0.75 11.83
CA PHE A 655 34.45 -0.43 10.97
C PHE A 655 35.58 -1.46 11.10
N ALA A 656 35.78 -2.03 12.28
CA ALA A 656 36.88 -2.97 12.51
C ALA A 656 36.58 -4.41 12.07
N ASP A 657 35.30 -4.78 11.92
CA ASP A 657 34.86 -6.09 11.44
C ASP A 657 34.31 -5.95 10.00
N PRO A 658 35.03 -6.46 8.98
CA PRO A 658 34.65 -6.29 7.58
C PRO A 658 33.36 -7.02 7.18
N VAL A 659 32.85 -7.94 8.01
CA VAL A 659 31.58 -8.64 7.76
C VAL A 659 30.40 -7.71 8.01
N HIS A 660 30.55 -6.73 8.91
CA HIS A 660 29.57 -5.68 9.09
C HIS A 660 29.63 -4.68 7.93
N HIS A 661 28.48 -4.33 7.38
CA HIS A 661 28.36 -3.32 6.34
C HIS A 661 27.23 -2.36 6.68
N LEU A 662 27.41 -1.09 6.32
CA LEU A 662 26.35 -0.10 6.42
C LEU A 662 25.32 -0.42 5.34
N ARG A 663 24.11 -0.80 5.76
CA ARG A 663 23.03 -1.19 4.85
C ARG A 663 22.45 0.01 4.12
N SER A 664 22.18 1.11 4.83
CA SER A 664 21.58 2.30 4.26
C SER A 664 22.26 3.54 4.82
N GLN A 665 22.50 4.53 3.98
CA GLN A 665 23.01 5.84 4.40
C GLN A 665 21.85 6.72 4.88
N HIS A 666 22.17 7.72 5.69
CA HIS A 666 21.18 8.69 6.17
C HIS A 666 20.40 9.36 5.03
N GLN A 667 21.08 9.75 3.95
CA GLN A 667 20.43 10.36 2.78
C GLN A 667 19.45 9.40 2.09
N THR A 668 19.75 8.10 2.06
CA THR A 668 18.86 7.06 1.52
C THR A 668 17.61 6.90 2.39
N LEU A 669 17.76 6.96 3.71
CA LEU A 669 16.62 6.94 4.63
C LEU A 669 15.70 8.15 4.39
N LEU A 670 16.27 9.35 4.30
CA LEU A 670 15.51 10.57 3.98
C LEU A 670 14.83 10.49 2.62
N ALA A 671 15.53 10.00 1.59
CA ALA A 671 14.98 9.79 0.27
C ALA A 671 13.78 8.83 0.32
N ASN A 672 13.89 7.71 1.04
CA ASN A 672 12.80 6.75 1.22
C ASN A 672 11.58 7.37 1.92
N LEU A 673 11.78 8.09 3.03
CA LEU A 673 10.69 8.77 3.73
C LEU A 673 9.97 9.80 2.84
N SER A 674 10.74 10.57 2.07
CA SER A 674 10.17 11.54 1.13
C SER A 674 9.47 10.88 -0.06
N PHE A 675 9.98 9.73 -0.52
CA PHE A 675 9.36 8.92 -1.55
C PHE A 675 8.00 8.38 -1.07
N ASP A 676 7.92 7.83 0.15
CA ASP A 676 6.67 7.28 0.70
C ASP A 676 5.59 8.37 0.81
N GLU A 677 5.97 9.57 1.27
CA GLU A 677 5.05 10.72 1.31
C GLU A 677 4.64 11.16 -0.12
N ALA A 678 5.56 11.25 -1.07
CA ALA A 678 5.24 11.59 -2.46
C ALA A 678 4.36 10.54 -3.14
N GLN A 679 4.60 9.25 -2.89
CA GLN A 679 3.78 8.13 -3.38
C GLN A 679 2.35 8.23 -2.84
N LYS A 680 2.19 8.55 -1.56
CA LYS A 680 0.88 8.81 -0.94
C LYS A 680 0.16 9.99 -1.57
N TRP A 681 0.85 11.11 -1.84
CA TRP A 681 0.21 12.24 -2.54
C TRP A 681 -0.19 11.88 -3.98
N LEU A 682 0.62 11.09 -4.69
CA LEU A 682 0.28 10.60 -6.03
C LEU A 682 -0.89 9.62 -6.01
N TYR A 683 -1.04 8.83 -4.94
CA TYR A 683 -2.22 8.01 -4.73
C TYR A 683 -3.48 8.89 -4.66
N PHE A 684 -3.46 9.97 -3.86
CA PHE A 684 -4.58 10.91 -3.79
C PHE A 684 -4.87 11.58 -5.14
N MET A 685 -3.82 11.95 -5.88
CA MET A 685 -3.94 12.48 -7.23
C MET A 685 -4.59 11.46 -8.19
N ALA A 686 -4.18 10.19 -8.16
CA ALA A 686 -4.75 9.14 -9.00
C ALA A 686 -6.25 8.93 -8.70
N ARG A 687 -6.63 8.89 -7.42
CA ARG A 687 -8.02 8.75 -7.00
C ARG A 687 -8.86 9.98 -7.37
N ALA A 688 -8.29 11.18 -7.26
CA ALA A 688 -8.92 12.41 -7.71
C ALA A 688 -9.09 12.45 -9.23
N LEU A 689 -8.15 11.89 -10.01
CA LEU A 689 -8.29 11.75 -11.46
C LEU A 689 -9.46 10.83 -11.83
N GLU A 690 -9.56 9.69 -11.14
CA GLU A 690 -10.61 8.72 -11.33
C GLU A 690 -11.98 9.31 -10.96
N TYR A 691 -12.05 10.11 -9.89
CA TYR A 691 -13.25 10.86 -9.51
C TYR A 691 -13.59 12.00 -10.48
N LYS A 692 -12.59 12.73 -10.98
CA LYS A 692 -12.77 13.83 -11.95
C LYS A 692 -13.56 13.35 -13.16
N TRP A 693 -13.22 12.18 -13.67
CA TRP A 693 -13.79 11.60 -14.89
C TRP A 693 -14.79 10.47 -14.65
N ASN A 694 -15.05 10.09 -13.39
CA ASN A 694 -15.79 8.88 -13.01
C ASN A 694 -15.36 7.63 -13.82
N THR A 695 -14.05 7.46 -14.01
CA THR A 695 -13.46 6.42 -14.87
C THR A 695 -12.14 5.93 -14.25
N PRO A 696 -11.87 4.62 -14.19
CA PRO A 696 -10.65 4.10 -13.58
C PRO A 696 -9.40 4.43 -14.41
N PHE A 697 -8.28 4.73 -13.74
CA PHE A 697 -6.98 4.94 -14.37
C PHE A 697 -6.28 3.59 -14.54
N MET A 698 -6.49 2.96 -15.69
CA MET A 698 -5.99 1.62 -15.96
C MET A 698 -5.39 1.48 -17.36
N ASN A 699 -4.30 0.70 -17.42
CA ASN A 699 -3.63 0.28 -18.66
C ASN A 699 -3.24 1.42 -19.62
N TYR A 700 -3.04 2.63 -19.11
CA TYR A 700 -2.70 3.78 -19.93
C TYR A 700 -1.26 3.65 -20.45
N PHE A 701 -1.09 3.65 -21.77
CA PHE A 701 0.20 3.49 -22.39
C PHE A 701 0.95 4.82 -22.47
N TYR A 702 2.05 4.94 -21.72
CA TYR A 702 2.90 6.12 -21.68
C TYR A 702 4.37 5.71 -21.60
N LEU A 703 5.21 6.28 -22.47
CA LEU A 703 6.65 6.00 -22.60
C LEU A 703 7.00 4.50 -22.68
N GLY A 704 6.22 3.71 -23.41
CA GLY A 704 6.51 2.29 -23.60
C GLY A 704 5.99 1.36 -22.48
N ARG A 705 5.33 1.90 -21.45
CA ARG A 705 4.79 1.15 -20.31
C ARG A 705 3.29 1.39 -20.14
N LYS A 706 2.58 0.40 -19.57
CA LYS A 706 1.19 0.54 -19.11
C LYS A 706 1.16 1.01 -17.66
N TRP A 707 0.44 2.08 -17.40
CA TRP A 707 0.25 2.69 -16.08
C TRP A 707 -1.17 2.47 -15.59
N SER A 708 -1.29 2.20 -14.30
CA SER A 708 -2.56 2.10 -13.60
C SER A 708 -2.38 2.55 -12.16
N THR A 709 -3.47 2.78 -11.44
CA THR A 709 -3.45 3.02 -9.99
C THR A 709 -2.70 1.89 -9.27
N GLY A 710 -2.88 0.65 -9.72
CA GLY A 710 -2.14 -0.52 -9.20
C GLY A 710 -0.62 -0.51 -9.48
N THR A 711 -0.15 0.22 -10.51
CA THR A 711 1.29 0.38 -10.77
C THR A 711 1.98 1.19 -9.68
N LEU A 712 1.27 2.11 -9.01
CA LEU A 712 1.83 2.99 -7.97
C LEU A 712 2.48 2.19 -6.84
N TYR A 713 1.88 1.07 -6.43
CA TYR A 713 2.40 0.18 -5.38
C TYR A 713 3.68 -0.57 -5.77
N LYS A 714 4.02 -0.59 -7.07
CA LYS A 714 5.20 -1.26 -7.61
C LYS A 714 6.39 -0.32 -7.77
N LEU A 715 6.17 0.99 -7.68
CA LEU A 715 7.23 1.99 -7.88
C LEU A 715 8.18 1.99 -6.68
N ARG A 716 9.46 2.30 -6.95
CA ARG A 716 10.53 2.19 -5.95
C ARG A 716 11.30 3.48 -5.73
N ASN A 717 11.18 4.45 -6.64
CA ASN A 717 11.88 5.74 -6.57
C ASN A 717 11.12 6.92 -7.15
N ALA A 718 11.63 8.12 -6.89
CA ALA A 718 10.97 9.37 -7.26
C ALA A 718 10.94 9.60 -8.78
N ASP A 719 11.91 9.09 -9.54
CA ASP A 719 11.87 9.13 -11.01
C ASP A 719 10.67 8.33 -11.57
N GLU A 720 10.41 7.15 -11.02
CA GLU A 720 9.24 6.35 -11.38
C GLU A 720 7.93 7.03 -10.96
N LEU A 721 7.91 7.73 -9.82
CA LEU A 721 6.80 8.57 -9.38
C LEU A 721 6.56 9.75 -10.34
N GLU A 722 7.62 10.40 -10.84
CA GLU A 722 7.52 11.47 -11.84
C GLU A 722 6.93 10.95 -13.16
N GLN A 723 7.33 9.75 -13.59
CA GLN A 723 6.74 9.14 -14.79
C GLN A 723 5.25 8.82 -14.61
N MET A 724 4.84 8.35 -13.43
CA MET A 724 3.43 8.14 -13.09
C MET A 724 2.64 9.46 -13.07
N TYR A 725 3.19 10.51 -12.45
CA TYR A 725 2.63 11.87 -12.48
C TYR A 725 2.38 12.34 -13.92
N ASN A 726 3.40 12.23 -14.78
CA ASN A 726 3.31 12.66 -16.18
C ASN A 726 2.31 11.80 -16.97
N ALA A 727 2.20 10.50 -16.68
CA ALA A 727 1.21 9.62 -17.29
C ALA A 727 -0.22 10.05 -16.93
N MET A 728 -0.47 10.42 -15.66
CA MET A 728 -1.77 10.94 -15.20
C MET A 728 -2.11 12.31 -15.81
N ALA A 729 -1.16 13.24 -15.83
CA ALA A 729 -1.34 14.55 -16.47
C ALA A 729 -1.62 14.42 -17.97
N SER A 730 -0.87 13.54 -18.66
CA SER A 730 -1.09 13.22 -20.07
C SER A 730 -2.47 12.60 -20.30
N PHE A 731 -2.90 11.66 -19.45
CA PHE A 731 -4.24 11.09 -19.51
C PHE A 731 -5.32 12.19 -19.35
N ASN A 732 -5.21 13.04 -18.34
CA ASN A 732 -6.15 14.15 -18.10
C ASN A 732 -6.25 15.09 -19.31
N SER A 733 -5.13 15.42 -19.96
CA SER A 733 -5.11 16.29 -21.14
C SER A 733 -5.80 15.72 -22.39
N LEU A 734 -5.94 14.40 -22.46
CA LEU A 734 -6.54 13.70 -23.60
C LEU A 734 -8.03 13.46 -23.43
N VAL A 735 -8.55 13.44 -22.19
CA VAL A 735 -9.98 13.25 -21.94
C VAL A 735 -10.72 14.54 -22.26
N GLN A 736 -11.68 14.46 -23.19
CA GLN A 736 -12.57 15.57 -23.54
C GLN A 736 -14.02 15.11 -23.46
N LEU A 737 -14.75 15.61 -22.47
CA LEU A 737 -16.18 15.35 -22.32
C LEU A 737 -16.98 16.63 -22.59
N PRO A 738 -18.01 16.58 -23.46
CA PRO A 738 -18.92 17.71 -23.62
C PRO A 738 -19.82 17.82 -22.38
N SER A 739 -19.45 18.68 -21.43
CA SER A 739 -20.28 19.00 -20.27
C SER A 739 -21.18 20.19 -20.55
N ASP A 740 -22.42 20.12 -20.07
CA ASP A 740 -23.36 21.24 -20.05
C ASP A 740 -23.63 21.67 -18.60
N ASP A 741 -23.88 22.97 -18.41
CA ASP A 741 -24.28 23.53 -17.13
C ASP A 741 -25.81 23.52 -17.00
N TYR A 742 -26.28 23.07 -15.84
CA TYR A 742 -27.69 22.95 -15.51
C TYR A 742 -28.01 23.70 -14.22
N PHE A 743 -29.26 24.12 -14.11
CA PHE A 743 -29.81 24.79 -12.95
C PHE A 743 -31.12 24.11 -12.57
N ASP A 744 -31.13 23.44 -11.42
CA ASP A 744 -32.28 22.70 -10.90
C ASP A 744 -32.57 23.14 -9.45
N TRP A 745 -33.78 22.89 -8.96
CA TRP A 745 -34.17 23.13 -7.57
C TRP A 745 -34.70 21.83 -6.97
N PHE A 746 -34.46 21.64 -5.67
CA PHE A 746 -34.90 20.49 -4.87
C PHE A 746 -35.79 20.98 -3.72
N SER A 747 -37.02 20.52 -3.66
CA SER A 747 -37.99 20.84 -2.62
C SER A 747 -37.95 19.80 -1.50
N VAL A 748 -37.74 20.23 -0.26
CA VAL A 748 -37.81 19.33 0.89
C VAL A 748 -39.25 18.82 1.09
N LYS A 749 -40.26 19.65 0.83
CA LYS A 749 -41.67 19.25 0.94
C LYS A 749 -42.07 18.23 -0.13
N GLU A 750 -41.78 18.52 -1.39
CA GLU A 750 -42.25 17.72 -2.53
C GLU A 750 -41.27 16.57 -2.83
N ASP A 751 -39.99 16.85 -3.03
CA ASP A 751 -39.03 15.85 -3.55
C ASP A 751 -38.50 14.91 -2.47
N PHE A 752 -38.30 15.40 -1.24
CA PHE A 752 -37.87 14.59 -0.11
C PHE A 752 -39.04 13.93 0.65
N LEU A 753 -40.04 14.71 1.09
CA LEU A 753 -41.15 14.20 1.90
C LEU A 753 -42.32 13.64 1.07
N GLY A 754 -42.40 13.97 -0.23
CA GLY A 754 -43.50 13.51 -1.10
C GLY A 754 -44.85 14.20 -0.83
N TYR A 755 -44.84 15.37 -0.18
CA TYR A 755 -46.05 16.15 0.10
C TYR A 755 -46.39 17.05 -1.08
N TYR A 756 -47.01 16.46 -2.11
CA TYR A 756 -47.54 17.19 -3.25
C TYR A 756 -48.92 17.77 -2.93
N GLU A 757 -49.20 18.99 -3.36
CA GLU A 757 -50.52 19.60 -3.13
C GLU A 757 -51.61 18.91 -3.97
N PHE A 758 -51.24 18.40 -5.15
CA PHE A 758 -52.15 17.76 -6.10
C PHE A 758 -51.59 16.43 -6.63
N ASP A 759 -52.48 15.56 -7.12
CA ASP A 759 -52.12 14.31 -7.80
C ASP A 759 -51.35 14.54 -9.12
N ASP A 760 -50.87 13.45 -9.73
CA ASP A 760 -50.11 13.48 -11.00
C ASP A 760 -50.88 14.13 -12.17
N THR A 761 -52.21 14.29 -12.05
CA THR A 761 -53.06 14.97 -13.04
C THR A 761 -53.22 16.46 -12.77
N GLY A 762 -52.77 16.93 -11.60
CA GLY A 762 -52.87 18.30 -11.13
C GLY A 762 -54.28 18.72 -10.71
N THR A 763 -55.19 17.76 -10.52
CA THR A 763 -56.64 18.05 -10.42
C THR A 763 -57.23 17.75 -9.04
N ASN A 764 -56.75 16.72 -8.36
CA ASN A 764 -57.25 16.35 -7.02
C ASN A 764 -56.25 16.77 -5.95
N GLN A 765 -56.73 17.51 -4.94
CA GLN A 765 -55.92 17.89 -3.79
C GLN A 765 -55.62 16.66 -2.93
N LEU A 766 -54.36 16.47 -2.55
CA LEU A 766 -53.92 15.37 -1.70
C LEU A 766 -53.95 15.78 -0.23
N PHE A 767 -54.30 14.82 0.64
CA PHE A 767 -54.33 15.02 2.08
C PHE A 767 -53.41 14.03 2.79
N TYR A 768 -52.76 14.53 3.84
CA TYR A 768 -51.74 13.82 4.59
C TYR A 768 -52.13 13.75 6.07
N THR A 769 -51.65 12.72 6.76
CA THR A 769 -51.78 12.61 8.21
C THR A 769 -50.80 13.54 8.89
N ASP A 770 -51.18 14.02 10.07
CA ASP A 770 -50.31 14.80 10.93
C ASP A 770 -49.08 13.97 11.38
N PRO A 771 -47.85 14.36 11.01
CA PRO A 771 -46.63 13.68 11.47
C PRO A 771 -46.45 13.69 12.99
N ALA A 772 -47.02 14.66 13.71
CA ALA A 772 -46.97 14.73 15.17
C ALA A 772 -48.01 13.81 15.84
N ASN A 773 -49.02 13.37 15.10
CA ASN A 773 -50.05 12.44 15.55
C ASN A 773 -50.39 11.44 14.43
N PRO A 774 -49.51 10.44 14.20
CA PRO A 774 -49.62 9.52 13.07
C PRO A 774 -50.89 8.66 13.08
N ASP A 775 -51.60 8.59 14.20
CA ASP A 775 -52.88 7.88 14.36
C ASP A 775 -54.10 8.71 13.91
N ALA A 776 -53.91 9.99 13.58
CA ALA A 776 -54.98 10.87 13.12
C ALA A 776 -55.37 10.59 11.65
N PRO A 777 -56.64 10.83 11.25
CA PRO A 777 -57.05 10.76 9.86
C PRO A 777 -56.26 11.75 8.98
N ALA A 778 -56.01 11.39 7.72
CA ALA A 778 -55.30 12.23 6.76
C ALA A 778 -56.16 13.43 6.33
N THR A 779 -56.02 14.55 7.04
CA THR A 779 -56.80 15.78 6.81
C THR A 779 -55.96 17.01 6.52
N ASN A 780 -54.63 16.93 6.64
CA ASN A 780 -53.75 18.07 6.45
C ASN A 780 -53.44 18.24 4.96
N SER A 781 -53.45 19.48 4.47
CA SER A 781 -52.85 19.78 3.17
C SER A 781 -51.33 19.53 3.21
N ALA A 782 -50.68 19.45 2.05
CA ALA A 782 -49.24 19.23 1.96
C ALA A 782 -48.44 20.23 2.82
N THR A 783 -48.82 21.52 2.75
CA THR A 783 -48.17 22.58 3.53
C THR A 783 -48.42 22.45 5.03
N MET A 784 -49.63 22.06 5.46
CA MET A 784 -49.91 21.82 6.88
C MET A 784 -49.14 20.61 7.43
N ALA A 785 -49.06 19.53 6.66
CA ALA A 785 -48.28 18.35 7.02
C ALA A 785 -46.78 18.66 7.08
N PHE A 786 -46.26 19.44 6.14
CA PHE A 786 -44.89 19.93 6.15
C PHE A 786 -44.56 20.72 7.41
N ARG A 787 -45.38 21.71 7.77
CA ARG A 787 -45.16 22.52 8.98
C ARG A 787 -45.20 21.69 10.25
N SER A 788 -46.13 20.74 10.34
CA SER A 788 -46.18 19.83 11.48
C SER A 788 -44.93 18.93 11.55
N TYR A 789 -44.47 18.40 10.40
CA TYR A 789 -43.20 17.67 10.32
C TYR A 789 -42.04 18.50 10.87
N LEU A 790 -41.91 19.78 10.46
CA LEU A 790 -40.84 20.65 10.95
C LEU A 790 -40.87 20.86 12.46
N ARG A 791 -42.06 20.94 13.08
CA ARG A 791 -42.20 21.02 14.55
C ARG A 791 -41.66 19.77 15.24
N THR A 792 -41.86 18.58 14.66
CA THR A 792 -41.27 17.33 15.20
C THR A 792 -39.74 17.30 15.11
N LYS A 793 -39.14 18.16 14.29
CA LYS A 793 -37.69 18.28 14.07
C LYS A 793 -37.06 19.47 14.78
N GLN A 794 -37.80 20.18 15.63
CA GLN A 794 -37.22 21.21 16.49
C GLN A 794 -36.42 20.57 17.63
N ASP A 795 -35.20 21.05 17.86
CA ASP A 795 -34.41 20.68 19.02
C ASP A 795 -34.84 21.45 20.28
N ALA A 796 -34.21 21.14 21.42
CA ALA A 796 -34.54 21.77 22.71
C ALA A 796 -34.29 23.29 22.76
N ILE A 797 -33.58 23.85 21.77
CA ILE A 797 -33.25 25.28 21.63
C ILE A 797 -34.15 25.92 20.54
N GLY A 798 -35.03 25.14 19.90
CA GLY A 798 -35.98 25.60 18.88
C GLY A 798 -35.44 25.52 17.45
N ASN A 799 -34.20 25.08 17.22
CA ASN A 799 -33.67 24.96 15.85
C ASN A 799 -34.29 23.78 15.14
N ILE A 800 -34.68 23.96 13.88
CA ILE A 800 -35.13 22.88 13.02
C ILE A 800 -33.89 22.14 12.50
N LYS A 801 -33.80 20.83 12.76
CA LYS A 801 -32.71 19.96 12.28
C LYS A 801 -33.26 18.93 11.31
N LEU A 802 -32.97 19.13 10.03
CA LEU A 802 -33.40 18.25 8.95
C LEU A 802 -32.23 17.39 8.48
N THR A 803 -32.47 16.09 8.35
CA THR A 803 -31.56 15.17 7.64
C THR A 803 -32.32 14.66 6.42
N PHE A 804 -31.74 14.80 5.23
CA PHE A 804 -32.40 14.39 3.99
C PHE A 804 -31.40 13.85 2.95
N SER A 805 -31.93 13.09 1.99
CA SER A 805 -31.19 12.56 0.86
C SER A 805 -31.62 13.28 -0.42
N THR A 806 -30.64 13.53 -1.29
CA THR A 806 -30.83 14.10 -2.64
C THR A 806 -30.62 13.07 -3.73
N ARG A 807 -30.47 11.79 -3.37
CA ARG A 807 -30.39 10.67 -4.31
C ARG A 807 -31.78 10.36 -4.88
N ARG A 808 -32.32 11.25 -5.72
CA ARG A 808 -33.58 11.07 -6.45
C ARG A 808 -33.57 11.91 -7.72
N GLU A 809 -34.04 11.35 -8.84
CA GLU A 809 -34.30 12.15 -10.05
C GLU A 809 -35.50 13.07 -9.79
N ILE A 810 -35.35 14.36 -10.12
CA ILE A 810 -36.46 15.32 -10.06
C ILE A 810 -37.32 15.15 -11.31
N PRO A 811 -38.63 14.87 -11.19
CA PRO A 811 -39.49 14.62 -12.34
C PRO A 811 -39.45 15.75 -13.37
N GLY A 812 -38.98 15.46 -14.58
CA GLY A 812 -38.88 16.44 -15.68
C GLY A 812 -37.66 17.37 -15.62
N GLY A 813 -36.89 17.37 -14.53
CA GLY A 813 -35.66 18.15 -14.34
C GLY A 813 -34.40 17.46 -14.86
N THR A 814 -33.26 18.15 -14.82
CA THR A 814 -31.92 17.62 -15.18
C THR A 814 -31.17 17.07 -13.98
N PHE A 815 -31.69 17.28 -12.77
CA PHE A 815 -31.08 16.85 -11.52
C PHE A 815 -31.00 15.32 -11.38
N TYR A 816 -29.78 14.79 -11.28
CA TYR A 816 -29.49 13.36 -11.13
C TYR A 816 -30.41 12.51 -12.03
N ARG A 817 -30.41 12.76 -13.35
CA ARG A 817 -31.34 12.13 -14.32
C ARG A 817 -30.87 10.77 -14.85
N GLY A 818 -31.66 9.73 -14.60
CA GLY A 818 -31.31 8.34 -14.92
C GLY A 818 -31.65 7.93 -16.35
N ALA A 819 -31.29 6.69 -16.70
CA ALA A 819 -31.70 6.11 -17.97
C ALA A 819 -33.20 5.78 -17.98
N ARG A 820 -33.94 6.26 -18.98
CA ARG A 820 -35.37 5.96 -19.15
C ARG A 820 -35.55 4.71 -20.00
N ARG A 821 -36.46 3.83 -19.59
CA ARG A 821 -36.73 2.57 -20.30
C ARG A 821 -38.20 2.43 -20.68
N ASP A 822 -38.45 1.67 -21.74
CA ASP A 822 -39.81 1.27 -22.12
C ASP A 822 -40.29 0.08 -21.27
N ALA A 823 -41.56 -0.33 -21.47
CA ALA A 823 -42.15 -1.48 -20.79
C ALA A 823 -41.47 -2.83 -21.12
N ASN A 824 -40.59 -2.85 -22.13
CA ASN A 824 -39.80 -4.02 -22.54
C ASN A 824 -38.34 -3.91 -22.06
N ASN A 825 -38.03 -2.96 -21.16
CA ASN A 825 -36.69 -2.66 -20.61
C ASN A 825 -35.65 -2.12 -21.60
N ASN A 826 -36.05 -1.73 -22.82
CA ASN A 826 -35.16 -1.05 -23.76
C ASN A 826 -34.88 0.37 -23.30
N VAL A 827 -33.64 0.84 -23.45
CA VAL A 827 -33.25 2.21 -23.07
C VAL A 827 -33.80 3.19 -24.10
N LEU A 828 -34.75 4.02 -23.70
CA LEU A 828 -35.34 5.12 -24.48
C LEU A 828 -34.46 6.38 -24.44
N SER A 829 -33.80 6.62 -23.30
CA SER A 829 -32.83 7.71 -23.10
C SER A 829 -31.77 7.25 -22.12
N ALA A 830 -30.50 7.54 -22.41
CA ALA A 830 -29.38 7.10 -21.58
C ALA A 830 -29.19 7.93 -20.29
N GLY A 831 -29.86 9.09 -20.18
CA GLY A 831 -29.74 9.97 -19.01
C GLY A 831 -28.44 10.79 -18.99
N LEU A 832 -28.11 11.30 -17.80
CA LEU A 832 -26.90 12.10 -17.54
C LEU A 832 -25.92 11.34 -16.64
N PHE A 833 -24.65 11.72 -16.70
CA PHE A 833 -23.61 11.22 -15.80
C PHE A 833 -22.69 12.37 -15.38
N LEU A 834 -21.88 12.13 -14.34
CA LEU A 834 -20.92 13.10 -13.79
C LEU A 834 -21.59 14.37 -13.23
N ASP A 835 -22.80 14.25 -12.67
CA ASP A 835 -23.55 15.36 -12.06
C ASP A 835 -22.81 15.91 -10.83
N LYS A 836 -22.14 17.06 -10.98
CA LYS A 836 -21.30 17.67 -9.95
C LYS A 836 -21.68 19.12 -9.66
N ILE A 837 -21.73 19.45 -8.39
CA ILE A 837 -22.10 20.77 -7.86
C ILE A 837 -21.03 21.80 -8.25
N LYS A 838 -21.48 22.95 -8.75
CA LYS A 838 -20.68 24.18 -8.83
C LYS A 838 -20.92 25.07 -7.64
N TRP A 839 -22.18 25.38 -7.37
CA TRP A 839 -22.60 26.10 -6.16
C TRP A 839 -24.07 25.83 -5.84
N LEU A 840 -24.48 26.19 -4.63
CA LEU A 840 -25.87 26.11 -4.20
C LEU A 840 -26.41 27.45 -3.69
N LYS A 841 -27.73 27.57 -3.62
CA LYS A 841 -28.43 28.59 -2.83
C LYS A 841 -29.66 27.99 -2.16
N ILE A 842 -30.17 28.65 -1.13
CA ILE A 842 -31.33 28.17 -0.38
C ILE A 842 -32.39 29.26 -0.31
N ASN A 843 -33.63 28.90 -0.65
CA ASN A 843 -34.81 29.73 -0.47
C ASN A 843 -35.74 29.07 0.56
N LEU A 844 -36.40 29.90 1.36
CA LEU A 844 -37.41 29.51 2.33
C LEU A 844 -38.72 30.18 1.89
N PRO A 845 -39.51 29.57 0.98
CA PRO A 845 -40.80 30.11 0.57
C PRO A 845 -41.77 30.26 1.75
N GLY A 846 -42.45 31.39 1.85
CA GLY A 846 -43.41 31.68 2.91
C GLY A 846 -43.78 33.15 3.04
N ASN A 847 -44.81 33.44 3.83
CA ASN A 847 -45.30 34.81 4.00
C ASN A 847 -44.34 35.70 4.82
N HIS A 848 -43.60 35.10 5.77
CA HIS A 848 -42.58 35.74 6.62
C HIS A 848 -42.95 37.13 7.15
N SER A 849 -44.23 37.35 7.47
CA SER A 849 -44.76 38.66 7.80
C SER A 849 -44.42 39.09 9.24
N ASP A 850 -44.09 38.12 10.09
CA ASP A 850 -43.86 38.33 11.52
C ASP A 850 -42.42 38.75 11.88
N THR A 851 -41.44 38.54 10.99
CA THR A 851 -40.01 38.65 11.35
C THR A 851 -39.30 39.88 10.76
N ASN A 852 -39.90 40.61 9.80
CA ASN A 852 -39.29 41.74 9.07
C ASN A 852 -37.88 41.44 8.51
N ARG A 853 -37.56 40.16 8.29
CA ARG A 853 -36.26 39.69 7.78
C ARG A 853 -36.43 39.20 6.35
N THR A 854 -35.40 39.42 5.53
CA THR A 854 -35.34 38.91 4.15
C THR A 854 -34.32 37.78 4.00
N GLN A 855 -33.49 37.55 5.03
CA GLN A 855 -32.43 36.54 5.04
C GLN A 855 -32.28 35.93 6.43
N LEU A 856 -31.82 34.69 6.47
CA LEU A 856 -31.60 33.91 7.69
C LEU A 856 -30.26 33.17 7.60
N ALA A 857 -29.43 33.26 8.64
CA ALA A 857 -28.22 32.46 8.74
C ALA A 857 -28.55 31.08 9.35
N GLY A 858 -27.97 30.02 8.81
CA GLY A 858 -28.10 28.66 9.33
C GLY A 858 -26.83 27.87 9.05
N GLU A 859 -26.93 26.54 9.08
CA GLU A 859 -25.82 25.64 8.77
C GLU A 859 -26.29 24.55 7.82
N LEU A 860 -25.51 24.28 6.77
CA LEU A 860 -25.70 23.14 5.88
C LEU A 860 -24.49 22.22 5.98
N SER A 861 -24.74 20.92 6.07
CA SER A 861 -23.72 19.87 6.05
C SER A 861 -23.94 18.90 4.90
N TYR A 862 -22.86 18.55 4.21
CA TYR A 862 -22.80 17.49 3.20
C TYR A 862 -22.10 16.27 3.78
N GLY A 863 -22.81 15.15 3.91
CA GLY A 863 -22.31 13.90 4.51
C GLY A 863 -22.96 12.66 3.90
N GLY A 864 -22.67 11.49 4.49
CA GLY A 864 -23.13 10.18 4.00
C GLY A 864 -22.30 9.69 2.82
N THR A 865 -22.97 9.31 1.73
CA THR A 865 -22.36 8.76 0.52
C THR A 865 -22.76 9.58 -0.70
N GLY A 866 -21.79 9.99 -1.51
CA GLY A 866 -22.00 10.72 -2.75
C GLY A 866 -22.06 9.74 -3.90
N LEU A 867 -23.06 9.87 -4.77
CA LEU A 867 -23.32 8.91 -5.84
C LEU A 867 -23.17 9.60 -7.20
N ILE A 868 -22.38 9.03 -8.09
CA ILE A 868 -22.23 9.52 -9.46
C ILE A 868 -22.62 8.40 -10.40
N ARG A 869 -23.50 8.69 -11.35
CA ARG A 869 -23.86 7.69 -12.34
C ARG A 869 -22.72 7.43 -13.34
N ASN A 870 -22.63 6.18 -13.80
CA ASN A 870 -21.56 5.73 -14.68
C ASN A 870 -21.81 6.15 -16.14
N PHE A 871 -20.73 6.23 -16.93
CA PHE A 871 -20.82 6.58 -18.35
C PHE A 871 -21.68 5.58 -19.13
N ASP A 872 -21.44 4.29 -18.91
CA ASP A 872 -22.26 3.23 -19.47
C ASP A 872 -23.55 3.08 -18.67
N VAL A 873 -24.66 2.90 -19.39
CA VAL A 873 -25.97 2.63 -18.78
C VAL A 873 -25.96 1.22 -18.20
N GLY A 874 -26.43 1.07 -16.97
CA GLY A 874 -26.47 -0.22 -16.29
C GLY A 874 -27.33 -1.24 -17.01
N THR A 875 -27.10 -2.52 -16.73
CA THR A 875 -27.86 -3.64 -17.33
C THR A 875 -28.59 -4.43 -16.27
N PHE A 876 -29.80 -4.89 -16.55
CA PHE A 876 -30.51 -5.77 -15.61
C PHE A 876 -29.73 -7.07 -15.41
N HIS A 877 -29.63 -7.53 -14.17
CA HIS A 877 -28.96 -8.78 -13.87
C HIS A 877 -29.73 -9.94 -14.56
N PRO A 878 -29.05 -10.82 -15.33
CA PRO A 878 -29.70 -11.83 -16.17
C PRO A 878 -30.60 -12.80 -15.39
N ASP A 879 -30.21 -13.16 -14.17
CA ASP A 879 -30.99 -14.05 -13.29
C ASP A 879 -31.88 -13.31 -12.26
N ARG A 880 -31.79 -11.98 -12.19
CA ARG A 880 -32.41 -11.14 -11.15
C ARG A 880 -32.84 -9.81 -11.75
N LEU A 881 -33.95 -9.83 -12.50
CA LEU A 881 -34.50 -8.65 -13.19
C LEU A 881 -34.91 -7.50 -12.22
N ASP A 882 -34.87 -7.75 -10.91
CA ASP A 882 -35.00 -6.76 -9.83
C ASP A 882 -33.71 -5.96 -9.53
N ARG A 883 -32.62 -6.17 -10.28
CA ARG A 883 -31.31 -5.53 -10.04
C ARG A 883 -30.75 -4.88 -11.30
N LEU A 884 -30.17 -3.70 -11.16
CA LEU A 884 -29.50 -2.96 -12.24
C LEU A 884 -27.99 -2.86 -11.95
N GLN A 885 -27.18 -3.57 -12.74
CA GLN A 885 -25.74 -3.65 -12.58
C GLN A 885 -25.02 -2.44 -13.17
N ASN A 886 -23.98 -1.95 -12.51
CA ASN A 886 -23.06 -0.91 -12.99
C ASN A 886 -23.68 0.46 -13.34
N GLU A 887 -24.81 0.85 -12.72
CA GLU A 887 -25.46 2.14 -13.01
C GLU A 887 -24.77 3.35 -12.34
N GLU A 888 -24.20 3.16 -11.15
CA GLU A 888 -23.62 4.24 -10.35
C GLU A 888 -22.36 3.79 -9.59
N THR A 889 -21.50 4.76 -9.30
CA THR A 889 -20.33 4.63 -8.44
C THR A 889 -20.56 5.47 -7.19
N ALA A 890 -20.28 4.87 -6.03
CA ALA A 890 -20.37 5.56 -4.75
C ALA A 890 -18.99 6.08 -4.32
N TYR A 891 -19.01 7.23 -3.68
CA TYR A 891 -17.83 7.91 -3.17
C TYR A 891 -18.08 8.37 -1.74
N SER A 892 -17.07 8.21 -0.88
CA SER A 892 -17.12 8.73 0.49
C SER A 892 -17.26 10.26 0.49
N THR A 893 -18.13 10.80 1.34
CA THR A 893 -18.33 12.25 1.46
C THR A 893 -17.41 12.93 2.48
N ARG A 894 -16.53 12.15 3.12
CA ARG A 894 -15.57 12.63 4.13
C ARG A 894 -14.85 13.90 3.67
N TYR A 895 -14.70 14.82 4.60
CA TYR A 895 -14.02 16.09 4.37
C TYR A 895 -12.67 16.08 5.05
N TRP A 896 -11.62 16.22 4.27
CA TRP A 896 -10.25 16.29 4.76
C TRP A 896 -9.79 17.74 4.86
N TYR A 897 -9.16 18.10 5.96
CA TYR A 897 -8.62 19.44 6.20
C TYR A 897 -7.25 19.38 6.87
N PHE A 898 -6.41 20.36 6.55
CA PHE A 898 -5.12 20.50 7.21
C PHE A 898 -5.27 21.25 8.54
N HIS A 899 -4.96 20.58 9.64
CA HIS A 899 -4.98 21.18 10.97
C HIS A 899 -3.63 21.83 11.28
N ALA A 900 -3.53 23.12 10.99
CA ALA A 900 -2.28 23.89 11.09
C ALA A 900 -1.54 23.77 12.45
N PRO A 901 -2.19 23.79 13.62
CA PRO A 901 -1.49 23.68 14.91
C PRO A 901 -0.76 22.35 15.11
N SER A 902 -1.25 21.27 14.51
CA SER A 902 -0.59 19.96 14.59
C SER A 902 0.19 19.62 13.32
N ALA A 903 0.20 20.52 12.32
CA ALA A 903 0.77 20.29 10.98
C ALA A 903 0.33 18.95 10.34
N LYS A 904 -0.90 18.50 10.60
CA LYS A 904 -1.40 17.18 10.17
C LYS A 904 -2.75 17.28 9.48
N TRP A 905 -3.00 16.38 8.53
CA TRP A 905 -4.30 16.21 7.90
C TRP A 905 -5.26 15.48 8.84
N ARG A 906 -6.48 16.01 8.97
CA ARG A 906 -7.59 15.43 9.72
C ARG A 906 -8.79 15.31 8.81
N PHE A 907 -9.81 14.56 9.24
CA PHE A 907 -11.08 14.53 8.54
C PHE A 907 -12.27 14.77 9.46
N SER A 908 -13.39 15.13 8.84
CA SER A 908 -14.73 15.08 9.42
C SER A 908 -15.65 14.26 8.51
N GLU A 909 -16.67 13.63 9.08
CA GLU A 909 -17.64 12.80 8.34
C GLU A 909 -18.49 13.61 7.36
N ALA A 910 -18.69 14.89 7.66
CA ALA A 910 -19.42 15.81 6.83
C ALA A 910 -18.64 17.12 6.71
N LEU A 911 -18.79 17.76 5.56
CA LEU A 911 -18.39 19.15 5.37
C LEU A 911 -19.55 20.02 5.85
N SER A 912 -19.34 20.80 6.89
CA SER A 912 -20.33 21.77 7.39
C SER A 912 -19.92 23.19 7.06
N SER A 913 -20.89 24.04 6.75
CA SER A 913 -20.65 25.46 6.52
C SER A 913 -21.82 26.30 7.00
N PRO A 914 -21.57 27.48 7.60
CA PRO A 914 -22.63 28.46 7.80
C PRO A 914 -23.15 28.93 6.44
N VAL A 915 -24.47 28.97 6.28
CA VAL A 915 -25.15 29.34 5.04
C VAL A 915 -26.10 30.50 5.27
N THR A 916 -26.35 31.28 4.22
CA THR A 916 -27.39 32.32 4.22
C THR A 916 -28.54 31.86 3.33
N MET A 917 -29.74 31.85 3.90
CA MET A 917 -30.99 31.44 3.26
C MET A 917 -31.85 32.69 3.00
N GLN A 918 -32.57 32.73 1.89
CA GLN A 918 -33.50 33.82 1.60
C GLN A 918 -34.90 33.52 2.18
N LEU A 919 -35.52 34.50 2.80
CA LEU A 919 -36.94 34.48 3.16
C LEU A 919 -37.69 35.18 2.03
N SER A 920 -38.58 34.47 1.32
CA SER A 920 -39.35 35.04 0.21
C SER A 920 -40.75 34.45 0.13
N ALA A 921 -41.70 35.21 -0.41
CA ALA A 921 -43.07 34.73 -0.64
C ALA A 921 -43.23 33.93 -1.94
N ASP A 922 -42.25 34.03 -2.85
CA ASP A 922 -42.32 33.41 -4.17
C ASP A 922 -41.59 32.06 -4.16
N PRO A 923 -42.32 30.93 -4.29
CA PRO A 923 -41.69 29.63 -4.50
C PRO A 923 -41.11 29.52 -5.90
N ARG A 924 -40.12 28.64 -6.08
CA ARG A 924 -39.48 28.34 -7.38
C ARG A 924 -38.84 29.55 -8.07
N VAL A 925 -38.45 30.56 -7.30
CA VAL A 925 -37.66 31.71 -7.77
C VAL A 925 -36.23 31.61 -7.21
N PRO A 926 -35.20 31.64 -8.09
CA PRO A 926 -33.81 31.61 -7.66
C PRO A 926 -33.49 32.74 -6.66
N PRO A 927 -32.94 32.41 -5.49
CA PRO A 927 -32.68 33.42 -4.47
C PRO A 927 -31.46 34.28 -4.83
N THR A 928 -31.47 35.53 -4.36
CA THR A 928 -30.41 36.54 -4.58
C THR A 928 -29.31 36.50 -3.53
N VAL A 929 -29.34 35.53 -2.61
CA VAL A 929 -28.28 35.31 -1.61
C VAL A 929 -26.96 34.88 -2.26
N SER A 930 -25.89 35.00 -1.49
CA SER A 930 -24.54 34.54 -1.87
C SER A 930 -24.55 33.06 -2.22
N GLU A 931 -23.72 32.70 -3.19
CA GLU A 931 -23.50 31.32 -3.61
C GLU A 931 -22.76 30.54 -2.51
N ILE A 932 -23.17 29.29 -2.32
CA ILE A 932 -22.53 28.33 -1.43
C ILE A 932 -21.64 27.44 -2.30
N ASP A 933 -20.35 27.76 -2.38
CA ASP A 933 -19.35 27.08 -3.24
C ASP A 933 -18.48 26.08 -2.47
N ILE A 934 -18.63 25.98 -1.15
CA ILE A 934 -17.87 25.04 -0.31
C ILE A 934 -18.15 23.56 -0.66
N PHE A 935 -19.25 23.27 -1.34
CA PHE A 935 -19.60 21.92 -1.80
C PHE A 935 -19.25 21.66 -3.27
N LYS A 936 -18.49 22.56 -3.92
CA LYS A 936 -18.07 22.37 -5.32
C LYS A 936 -17.37 21.03 -5.56
N GLU A 937 -17.45 20.54 -6.79
CA GLU A 937 -16.94 19.23 -7.26
C GLU A 937 -17.67 18.01 -6.71
N ARG A 938 -18.43 18.14 -5.62
CA ARG A 938 -19.16 17.02 -5.01
C ARG A 938 -20.38 16.64 -5.84
N SER A 939 -20.83 15.39 -5.70
CA SER A 939 -22.04 14.94 -6.37
C SER A 939 -23.27 15.70 -5.88
N VAL A 940 -24.17 16.01 -6.82
CA VAL A 940 -25.52 16.53 -6.50
C VAL A 940 -26.35 15.52 -5.69
N ALA A 941 -26.07 14.21 -5.84
CA ALA A 941 -26.74 13.14 -5.14
C ALA A 941 -25.91 12.69 -3.94
N ALA A 942 -26.37 13.01 -2.75
CA ALA A 942 -25.81 12.54 -1.48
C ALA A 942 -26.89 12.16 -0.47
N THR A 943 -26.53 11.22 0.40
CA THR A 943 -27.47 10.54 1.32
C THR A 943 -27.63 11.27 2.67
N GLY A 944 -26.62 12.03 3.10
CA GLY A 944 -26.53 12.57 4.45
C GLY A 944 -26.50 14.09 4.53
N TRP A 945 -27.32 14.80 3.75
CA TRP A 945 -27.46 16.24 3.92
C TRP A 945 -28.09 16.57 5.27
N LYS A 946 -27.55 17.57 5.97
CA LYS A 946 -28.13 18.09 7.21
C LYS A 946 -28.30 19.60 7.10
N LEU A 947 -29.51 20.09 7.33
CA LEU A 947 -29.82 21.52 7.35
C LEU A 947 -30.30 21.91 8.74
N THR A 948 -29.64 22.90 9.33
CA THR A 948 -30.05 23.53 10.58
C THR A 948 -30.61 24.92 10.28
N VAL A 949 -31.89 25.11 10.58
CA VAL A 949 -32.60 26.38 10.41
C VAL A 949 -32.99 26.92 11.78
N PRO A 950 -32.46 28.07 12.22
CA PRO A 950 -32.84 28.64 13.51
C PRO A 950 -34.24 29.25 13.43
N THR A 951 -35.04 29.02 14.48
CA THR A 951 -36.35 29.69 14.64
C THR A 951 -36.29 30.83 15.65
N GLU A 952 -35.28 30.82 16.52
CA GLU A 952 -34.98 31.89 17.46
C GLU A 952 -33.47 32.22 17.44
N ASP A 953 -33.13 33.48 17.69
CA ASP A 953 -31.76 33.97 17.85
C ASP A 953 -31.70 34.82 19.13
N LEU A 954 -30.94 34.35 20.13
CA LEU A 954 -30.85 34.97 21.47
C LEU A 954 -32.23 35.23 22.12
N GLY A 955 -33.21 34.36 21.89
CA GLY A 955 -34.58 34.47 22.41
C GLY A 955 -35.50 35.41 21.63
N VAL A 956 -35.07 35.90 20.46
CA VAL A 956 -35.90 36.66 19.52
C VAL A 956 -36.34 35.72 18.39
N PRO A 957 -37.63 35.62 18.05
CA PRO A 957 -38.09 34.80 16.93
C PRO A 957 -37.53 35.35 15.60
N VAL A 958 -36.93 34.47 14.80
CA VAL A 958 -36.29 34.80 13.52
C VAL A 958 -36.93 34.11 12.33
N LEU A 959 -37.71 33.04 12.57
CA LEU A 959 -38.50 32.33 11.58
C LEU A 959 -39.77 31.81 12.26
N ASN A 960 -40.93 32.07 11.67
CA ASN A 960 -42.20 31.46 12.08
C ASN A 960 -42.49 30.25 11.20
N ILE A 961 -42.56 29.05 11.80
CA ILE A 961 -42.88 27.80 11.08
C ILE A 961 -44.28 27.87 10.45
N ASP A 962 -45.22 28.60 11.05
CA ASP A 962 -46.59 28.74 10.53
C ASP A 962 -46.69 29.60 9.27
N GLU A 963 -45.60 30.26 8.88
CA GLU A 963 -45.53 31.04 7.65
C GLU A 963 -44.66 30.36 6.58
N LEU A 964 -44.03 29.23 6.90
CA LEU A 964 -43.12 28.52 6.00
C LEU A 964 -43.88 27.51 5.13
N ASP A 965 -43.75 27.65 3.82
CA ASP A 965 -44.45 26.84 2.83
C ASP A 965 -43.57 25.73 2.25
N ASP A 966 -42.25 25.94 2.19
CA ASP A 966 -41.28 24.96 1.72
C ASP A 966 -39.85 25.32 2.17
N ILE A 967 -38.89 24.43 1.89
CA ILE A 967 -37.45 24.69 1.88
C ILE A 967 -36.92 24.23 0.52
N GLU A 968 -36.39 25.16 -0.27
CA GLU A 968 -35.90 24.90 -1.63
C GLU A 968 -34.38 25.07 -1.70
N LEU A 969 -33.70 24.02 -2.18
CA LEU A 969 -32.27 24.07 -2.47
C LEU A 969 -32.08 24.20 -3.98
N TYR A 970 -31.39 25.25 -4.41
CA TYR A 970 -31.07 25.50 -5.81
C TYR A 970 -29.65 25.02 -6.08
N PHE A 971 -29.50 24.16 -7.08
CA PHE A 971 -28.24 23.58 -7.49
C PHE A 971 -27.86 24.14 -8.86
N TYR A 972 -26.72 24.81 -8.91
CA TYR A 972 -26.00 24.99 -10.17
C TYR A 972 -24.96 23.89 -10.27
N HIS A 973 -25.08 23.06 -11.28
CA HIS A 973 -24.27 21.86 -11.46
C HIS A 973 -23.95 21.68 -12.93
N TYR A 974 -22.97 20.84 -13.22
CA TYR A 974 -22.75 20.40 -14.59
C TYR A 974 -22.92 18.89 -14.67
N ALA A 975 -23.30 18.42 -15.85
CA ALA A 975 -23.40 17.01 -16.14
C ALA A 975 -23.05 16.77 -17.61
N VAL A 976 -22.80 15.51 -17.94
CA VAL A 976 -22.45 15.08 -19.29
C VAL A 976 -23.56 14.15 -19.79
N SER A 977 -23.98 14.33 -21.05
CA SER A 977 -24.97 13.46 -21.67
C SER A 977 -24.39 12.05 -21.93
N ARG A 978 -25.11 11.00 -21.51
CA ARG A 978 -24.73 9.62 -21.85
C ARG A 978 -25.11 9.31 -23.29
N GLN A 979 -24.26 8.53 -23.96
CA GLN A 979 -24.58 7.99 -25.29
C GLN A 979 -25.24 6.63 -25.16
N LEU A 980 -26.29 6.38 -25.94
CA LEU A 980 -26.96 5.09 -26.00
C LEU A 980 -26.01 4.04 -26.62
N PRO A 981 -25.87 2.84 -26.03
CA PRO A 981 -25.12 1.76 -26.66
C PRO A 981 -25.74 1.44 -28.03
N GLU A 982 -24.97 1.40 -29.12
CA GLU A 982 -25.48 1.09 -30.49
C GLU A 982 -26.29 -0.23 -30.56
N SER A 983 -26.15 -1.16 -29.61
CA SER A 983 -26.99 -2.35 -29.51
C SER A 983 -28.48 -2.05 -29.25
N SER A 984 -28.80 -0.83 -28.81
CA SER A 984 -30.18 -0.35 -28.64
C SER A 984 -30.78 0.33 -29.89
N TYR A 985 -29.97 0.52 -30.94
CA TYR A 985 -30.41 1.01 -32.25
C TYR A 985 -30.21 -0.02 -33.36
N SER A 986 -30.87 -1.18 -33.26
CA SER A 986 -31.50 -1.90 -34.39
C SER A 986 -31.76 -3.36 -34.02
N THR A 987 -32.96 -3.65 -33.53
CA THR A 987 -33.69 -4.78 -34.06
C THR A 987 -34.85 -4.22 -34.89
N MET A 988 -34.81 -4.48 -36.20
CA MET A 988 -35.93 -4.44 -37.16
C MET A 988 -36.14 -3.27 -38.15
N ALA A 989 -35.19 -2.38 -38.45
CA ALA A 989 -35.36 -1.48 -39.60
C ALA A 989 -34.08 -1.29 -40.44
N THR A 990 -34.07 -1.97 -41.59
CA THR A 990 -33.22 -1.73 -42.78
C THR A 990 -31.70 -1.75 -42.60
N MET A 991 -31.12 -2.95 -42.55
CA MET A 991 -29.77 -3.15 -43.07
C MET A 991 -29.84 -3.31 -44.59
N ALA A 992 -29.47 -2.28 -45.33
CA ALA A 992 -28.98 -2.44 -46.69
C ALA A 992 -27.53 -2.92 -46.61
N GLU A 993 -27.22 -4.03 -47.27
CA GLU A 993 -25.88 -4.61 -47.36
C GLU A 993 -24.88 -3.58 -47.92
N GLY A 994 -23.80 -3.31 -47.18
CA GLY A 994 -22.54 -2.85 -47.81
C GLY A 994 -21.76 -1.72 -47.13
N GLU A 995 -22.34 -0.92 -46.23
CA GLU A 995 -21.58 0.15 -45.56
C GLU A 995 -21.20 -0.26 -44.14
N LYS A 996 -19.89 -0.38 -43.89
CA LYS A 996 -19.34 -0.48 -42.54
C LYS A 996 -19.66 0.83 -41.82
N ALA A 997 -20.43 0.76 -40.74
CA ALA A 997 -20.57 1.86 -39.79
C ALA A 997 -19.16 2.33 -39.37
N ALA A 998 -18.95 3.64 -39.37
CA ALA A 998 -17.70 4.23 -38.88
C ALA A 998 -17.46 3.77 -37.42
N PRO A 999 -16.23 3.44 -37.04
CA PRO A 999 -15.93 3.05 -35.67
C PRO A 999 -16.28 4.20 -34.71
N ARG A 1000 -16.90 3.86 -33.57
CA ARG A 1000 -17.18 4.80 -32.48
C ARG A 1000 -15.94 5.66 -32.19
N VAL A 1001 -16.12 6.98 -32.20
CA VAL A 1001 -15.21 7.89 -31.50
C VAL A 1001 -15.66 7.90 -30.04
N ILE A 1002 -15.25 6.87 -29.29
CA ILE A 1002 -15.29 6.95 -27.83
C ILE A 1002 -14.22 8.00 -27.48
N PRO A 1003 -14.56 9.10 -26.77
CA PRO A 1003 -13.58 10.13 -26.42
C PRO A 1003 -12.56 9.66 -25.36
N PHE A 1004 -12.76 8.47 -24.78
CA PHE A 1004 -11.85 7.83 -23.84
C PHE A 1004 -10.86 6.88 -24.53
N PRO A 1005 -9.63 6.72 -24.03
CA PRO A 1005 -8.62 5.81 -24.59
C PRO A 1005 -8.90 4.31 -24.35
N TYR A 1006 -10.16 3.87 -24.39
CA TYR A 1006 -10.53 2.45 -24.45
C TYR A 1006 -10.28 1.82 -25.84
N ASN A 1007 -9.84 2.61 -26.83
CA ASN A 1007 -9.43 2.12 -28.16
C ASN A 1007 -8.05 1.41 -28.18
N LEU A 1008 -7.51 1.00 -27.04
CA LEU A 1008 -6.40 0.05 -26.99
C LEU A 1008 -6.99 -1.36 -26.89
N ARG A 1009 -7.13 -1.99 -28.06
CA ARG A 1009 -7.59 -3.37 -28.25
C ARG A 1009 -6.98 -4.32 -27.20
N TYR A 1010 -7.84 -5.12 -26.58
CA TYR A 1010 -7.47 -6.43 -26.04
C TYR A 1010 -7.14 -7.34 -27.23
N GLU A 1011 -5.90 -7.27 -27.72
CA GLU A 1011 -5.25 -8.37 -28.45
C GLU A 1011 -4.04 -8.84 -27.63
#